data_AF-A0A8J6HIP2-F1
#
_entry.id   AF-A0A8J6HIP2-F1
#
_cell.length_a   1.000
_cell.length_b   1.000
_cell.length_c   1.000
_cell.angle_alpha   90.00
_cell.angle_beta   90.00
_cell.angle_gamma   90.00
#
_symmetry.space_group_name_H-M   'P 1'
#
loop_
_entity.id
_entity.type
_entity.pdbx_description
1 polymer ?
#
loop_
_entity_poly.entity_id
_entity_poly.type
_entity_poly.pdbx_seq_one_letter_code
_entity_poly.pdbx_strand_id
1 'polypeptide(L)'
;MKGDASLPDLGLSPADRATIIEKVNVFFHVAATVRFDEKMTVATAINVRGTRDLLQIAAKCKNLEAFVHVSTAYTNCNQKEICEAFYKPPITADELIEMVEKTPEKIVLDETVRSVVRLIGDWPNTYTFTKAVAEDAVRVYGKGLPVCVVRPAVVIATYKEPLRSWIDNLYGATGIVVGAGTGLLKTMHCDSSKTAELVPGDYVINHMIAASYQTAIEKPKEIPIYNYVSSVENHHTWRDFMHQCSTWGEEVPTIRCVWYYTLTMNRFYYVHVLYRIFLHYLPALLMDLGMILARKPPMMMKIYKKITKFESVISHFSTNEWKFHNTNTQDLWKSLTKADQKMFPFSMKELSWDEYYKTHTLGLRQYVVKDDISTLPQAMVKWRRGAGLELYTPVCLQKEQFTLYHTTDVRHCQMTQKRVNVQQVGHFFNHNDTSAEKVIPLVLVYDEFAAKLSSFLDHPIDSTLQIPFVRCHRRQSDFNTCLVIAAEVAVRQLNRPFSELGLPSLEPVEIPSLKVAAGNTVGFEQKYKNIKFTGFTNVKFTRFEVDFDQKQIEMDCMFPEVVMDFDYKFDGKILTRDFFGEGHGVITFVELKFFFNFDLVEYERQGLSYFSIIDKKLILAATVIKSDFQNLFGGDQEMKNSFNRMINSNWRMVFHDVKDKYEDIFGDVFTGVFNRFLSQVSISELFGDE
;
A
#
# COMPACT_ATOMS: atom_id res chain seq x y z
N MET A 1 -6.79 -21.87 16.38
CA MET A 1 -7.76 -20.81 16.70
C MET A 1 -7.71 -19.78 15.60
N LYS A 2 -8.88 -19.39 15.06
CA LYS A 2 -8.99 -18.29 14.09
C LYS A 2 -9.91 -17.24 14.69
N GLY A 3 -9.56 -15.96 14.52
CA GLY A 3 -10.36 -14.84 14.97
C GLY A 3 -10.15 -13.63 14.07
N ASP A 4 -11.12 -12.72 14.08
CA ASP A 4 -11.15 -11.46 13.37
C ASP A 4 -11.77 -10.39 14.28
N ALA A 5 -10.97 -9.41 14.69
CA ALA A 5 -11.42 -8.33 15.58
C ALA A 5 -12.51 -7.45 14.95
N SER A 6 -12.64 -7.44 13.62
CA SER A 6 -13.72 -6.72 12.92
C SER A 6 -15.09 -7.38 13.05
N LEU A 7 -15.14 -8.64 13.51
CA LEU A 7 -16.37 -9.40 13.70
C LEU A 7 -16.83 -9.42 15.17
N PRO A 8 -18.13 -9.58 15.45
CA PRO A 8 -18.63 -9.82 16.80
C PRO A 8 -17.94 -11.01 17.46
N ASP A 9 -17.76 -10.95 18.78
CA ASP A 9 -17.06 -11.99 19.57
C ASP A 9 -15.65 -12.33 19.01
N LEU A 10 -15.00 -11.35 18.36
CA LEU A 10 -13.70 -11.50 17.70
C LEU A 10 -13.68 -12.58 16.61
N GLY A 11 -14.83 -12.96 16.06
CA GLY A 11 -14.94 -14.04 15.08
C GLY A 11 -14.50 -15.42 15.61
N LEU A 12 -14.42 -15.58 16.93
CA LEU A 12 -13.98 -16.83 17.56
C LEU A 12 -15.11 -17.85 17.59
N SER A 13 -14.78 -19.11 17.31
CA SER A 13 -15.72 -20.21 17.58
C SER A 13 -15.95 -20.39 19.08
N PRO A 14 -17.10 -20.92 19.53
CA PRO A 14 -17.33 -21.21 20.95
C PRO A 14 -16.27 -22.12 21.57
N ALA A 15 -15.75 -23.08 20.79
CA ALA A 15 -14.69 -24.00 21.21
C ALA A 15 -13.34 -23.29 21.38
N ASP A 16 -12.95 -22.41 20.45
CA ASP A 16 -11.73 -21.61 20.56
C ASP A 16 -11.83 -20.66 21.76
N ARG A 17 -12.98 -20.01 21.96
CA ARG A 17 -13.22 -19.14 23.13
C ARG A 17 -13.11 -19.89 24.45
N ALA A 18 -13.69 -21.09 24.54
CA ALA A 18 -13.54 -21.93 25.72
C ALA A 18 -12.08 -22.32 25.96
N THR A 19 -11.34 -22.61 24.89
CA THR A 19 -9.90 -22.90 24.97
C THR A 19 -9.11 -21.72 25.50
N ILE A 20 -9.41 -20.50 25.05
CA ILE A 20 -8.78 -19.26 25.55
C ILE A 20 -9.03 -19.09 27.04
N ILE A 21 -10.31 -19.18 27.45
CA ILE A 21 -10.73 -19.06 28.84
C ILE A 21 -10.03 -20.08 29.75
N GLU A 22 -9.83 -21.30 29.26
CA GLU A 22 -9.22 -22.38 30.03
C GLU A 22 -7.70 -22.27 30.12
N LYS A 23 -7.03 -21.91 29.02
CA LYS A 23 -5.59 -22.15 28.84
C LYS A 23 -4.72 -20.89 28.73
N VAL A 24 -5.27 -19.72 28.46
CA VAL A 24 -4.45 -18.52 28.21
C VAL A 24 -4.15 -17.78 29.51
N ASN A 25 -2.87 -17.52 29.76
CA ASN A 25 -2.38 -16.78 30.92
C ASN A 25 -2.00 -15.34 30.60
N VAL A 26 -1.44 -15.09 29.42
CA VAL A 26 -0.90 -13.78 29.04
C VAL A 26 -1.48 -13.37 27.69
N PHE A 27 -2.00 -12.14 27.63
CA PHE A 27 -2.50 -11.53 26.40
C PHE A 27 -1.59 -10.39 25.96
N PHE A 28 -1.18 -10.40 24.70
CA PHE A 28 -0.63 -9.23 24.00
C PHE A 28 -1.63 -8.79 22.94
N HIS A 29 -2.43 -7.77 23.27
CA HIS A 29 -3.44 -7.24 22.35
C HIS A 29 -2.83 -6.18 21.43
N VAL A 30 -2.37 -6.63 20.26
CA VAL A 30 -1.73 -5.81 19.20
C VAL A 30 -2.64 -5.61 17.99
N ALA A 31 -3.79 -6.29 17.93
CA ALA A 31 -4.70 -6.20 16.79
C ALA A 31 -5.31 -4.79 16.68
N ALA A 32 -5.06 -4.12 15.55
CA ALA A 32 -5.58 -2.80 15.25
C ALA A 32 -5.55 -2.51 13.75
N THR A 33 -6.46 -1.66 13.27
CA THR A 33 -6.23 -0.91 12.03
C THR A 33 -5.43 0.34 12.38
N VAL A 34 -4.32 0.54 11.67
CA VAL A 34 -3.37 1.65 11.86
C VAL A 34 -3.47 2.71 10.75
N ARG A 35 -4.48 2.60 9.87
CA ARG A 35 -4.73 3.55 8.79
C ARG A 35 -5.40 4.80 9.36
N PHE A 36 -4.85 5.97 9.06
CA PHE A 36 -5.34 7.25 9.59
C PHE A 36 -6.69 7.67 8.96
N ASP A 37 -6.99 7.20 7.75
CA ASP A 37 -8.23 7.50 7.02
C ASP A 37 -9.17 6.29 6.89
N GLU A 38 -9.06 5.33 7.80
CA GLU A 38 -10.00 4.20 7.86
C GLU A 38 -11.43 4.67 8.13
N LYS A 39 -12.41 3.94 7.59
CA LYS A 39 -13.82 4.20 7.87
C LYS A 39 -14.08 4.03 9.38
N MET A 40 -14.79 4.99 9.99
CA MET A 40 -15.07 4.95 11.43
C MET A 40 -15.76 3.64 11.86
N THR A 41 -16.64 3.09 11.02
CA THR A 41 -17.32 1.81 11.28
C THR A 41 -16.33 0.66 11.46
N VAL A 42 -15.37 0.55 10.54
CA VAL A 42 -14.31 -0.47 10.54
C VAL A 42 -13.34 -0.23 11.69
N ALA A 43 -12.89 1.02 11.88
CA ALA A 43 -11.95 1.37 12.95
C ALA A 43 -12.54 1.14 14.34
N THR A 44 -13.82 1.46 14.55
CA THR A 44 -14.52 1.20 15.80
C THR A 44 -14.66 -0.29 16.06
N ALA A 45 -15.05 -1.08 15.06
CA ALA A 45 -15.18 -2.52 15.19
C ALA A 45 -13.85 -3.17 15.62
N ILE A 46 -12.75 -2.81 14.95
CA ILE A 46 -11.43 -3.41 15.20
C ILE A 46 -10.79 -2.85 16.48
N ASN A 47 -10.60 -1.54 16.57
CA ASN A 47 -9.78 -0.93 17.62
C ASN A 47 -10.53 -0.81 18.95
N VAL A 48 -11.85 -0.56 18.93
CA VAL A 48 -12.63 -0.28 20.13
C VAL A 48 -13.39 -1.52 20.59
N ARG A 49 -14.31 -2.03 19.76
CA ARG A 49 -15.11 -3.21 20.12
C ARG A 49 -14.23 -4.44 20.32
N GLY A 50 -13.31 -4.71 19.40
CA GLY A 50 -12.36 -5.82 19.54
C GLY A 50 -11.56 -5.76 20.85
N THR A 51 -11.15 -4.56 21.28
CA THR A 51 -10.47 -4.38 22.58
C THR A 51 -11.39 -4.72 23.76
N ARG A 52 -12.62 -4.18 23.76
CA ARG A 52 -13.62 -4.45 24.80
C ARG A 52 -13.94 -5.94 24.90
N ASP A 53 -14.25 -6.58 23.78
CA ASP A 53 -14.68 -7.97 23.72
C ASP A 53 -13.56 -8.91 24.19
N LEU A 54 -12.30 -8.60 23.83
CA LEU A 54 -11.14 -9.37 24.30
C LEU A 54 -10.90 -9.20 25.80
N LEU A 55 -11.08 -7.99 26.36
CA LEU A 55 -11.02 -7.77 27.81
C LEU A 55 -12.12 -8.56 28.56
N GLN A 56 -13.32 -8.63 28.00
CA GLN A 56 -14.41 -9.43 28.57
C GLN A 56 -14.12 -10.94 28.53
N ILE A 57 -13.37 -11.42 27.52
CA ILE A 57 -12.88 -12.81 27.49
C ILE A 57 -11.76 -12.99 28.53
N ALA A 58 -10.81 -12.06 28.61
CA ALA A 58 -9.72 -12.10 29.57
C ALA A 58 -10.26 -12.14 31.01
N ALA A 59 -11.29 -11.37 31.33
CA ALA A 59 -11.96 -11.37 32.63
C ALA A 59 -12.53 -12.74 33.05
N LYS A 60 -12.78 -13.63 32.10
CA LYS A 60 -13.29 -15.00 32.34
C LYS A 60 -12.17 -16.04 32.42
N CYS A 61 -10.93 -15.68 32.07
CA CYS A 61 -9.83 -16.63 32.02
C CYS A 61 -9.44 -17.11 33.42
N LYS A 62 -9.23 -18.41 33.59
CA LYS A 62 -8.99 -19.03 34.91
C LYS A 62 -7.66 -18.63 35.54
N ASN A 63 -6.65 -18.38 34.70
CA ASN A 63 -5.26 -18.18 35.13
C ASN A 63 -4.64 -16.94 34.49
N LEU A 64 -5.41 -15.84 34.38
CA LEU A 64 -4.92 -14.59 33.80
C LEU A 64 -3.81 -13.99 34.68
N GLU A 65 -2.60 -13.89 34.13
CA GLU A 65 -1.45 -13.28 34.77
C GLU A 65 -1.18 -11.87 34.23
N ALA A 66 -1.35 -11.63 32.93
CA ALA A 66 -1.15 -10.30 32.35
C ALA A 66 -1.96 -10.06 31.08
N PHE A 67 -2.42 -8.83 30.90
CA PHE A 67 -3.02 -8.33 29.67
C PHE A 67 -2.33 -7.04 29.25
N VAL A 68 -1.58 -7.09 28.15
CA VAL A 68 -0.90 -5.92 27.57
C VAL A 68 -1.75 -5.37 26.46
N HIS A 69 -2.25 -4.14 26.62
CA HIS A 69 -2.89 -3.40 25.54
C HIS A 69 -1.88 -2.51 24.82
N VAL A 70 -1.73 -2.69 23.50
CA VAL A 70 -0.89 -1.81 22.68
C VAL A 70 -1.72 -0.65 22.13
N SER A 71 -1.42 0.55 22.60
CA SER A 71 -1.98 1.82 22.17
C SER A 71 -0.96 2.60 21.32
N THR A 72 -0.90 3.92 21.43
CA THR A 72 0.14 4.76 20.82
C THR A 72 0.43 5.99 21.68
N ALA A 73 1.65 6.51 21.63
CA ALA A 73 2.01 7.76 22.31
C ALA A 73 1.10 8.93 21.85
N TYR A 74 0.63 8.88 20.60
CA TYR A 74 -0.23 9.90 20.00
C TYR A 74 -1.70 9.77 20.33
N THR A 75 -2.09 8.84 21.21
CA THR A 75 -3.50 8.64 21.57
C THR A 75 -4.14 9.93 22.09
N ASN A 76 -3.37 10.75 22.79
CA ASN A 76 -3.81 12.04 23.34
C ASN A 76 -3.09 13.23 22.69
N CYS A 77 -2.83 13.15 21.37
CA CYS A 77 -2.15 14.20 20.60
C CYS A 77 -2.95 15.53 20.49
N ASN A 78 -4.21 15.53 20.93
CA ASN A 78 -4.98 16.75 21.17
C ASN A 78 -4.48 17.57 22.38
N GLN A 79 -3.67 16.97 23.27
CA GLN A 79 -2.98 17.65 24.37
C GLN A 79 -1.58 18.09 23.94
N LYS A 80 -1.00 19.11 24.57
CA LYS A 80 0.41 19.49 24.35
C LYS A 80 1.39 18.70 25.21
N GLU A 81 0.95 18.24 26.37
CA GLU A 81 1.72 17.48 27.34
C GLU A 81 0.99 16.16 27.61
N ILE A 82 1.69 15.04 27.40
CA ILE A 82 1.11 13.70 27.44
C ILE A 82 1.81 12.90 28.54
N CYS A 83 1.05 12.63 29.59
CA CYS A 83 1.47 11.89 30.77
C CYS A 83 1.08 10.40 30.64
N GLU A 84 1.68 9.56 31.48
CA GLU A 84 1.34 8.14 31.64
C GLU A 84 0.07 7.96 32.48
N ALA A 85 -1.03 8.56 32.01
CA ALA A 85 -2.34 8.54 32.65
C ALA A 85 -3.45 8.33 31.61
N PHE A 86 -4.62 7.86 32.06
CA PHE A 86 -5.82 7.84 31.22
C PHE A 86 -6.37 9.24 31.03
N TYR A 87 -6.85 9.51 29.82
CA TYR A 87 -7.55 10.74 29.47
C TYR A 87 -8.98 10.37 29.12
N LYS A 88 -9.95 11.22 29.48
CA LYS A 88 -11.35 10.98 29.18
C LYS A 88 -11.61 11.32 27.70
N PRO A 89 -12.01 10.36 26.85
CA PRO A 89 -12.42 10.66 25.48
C PRO A 89 -13.76 11.42 25.46
N PRO A 90 -14.11 12.07 24.33
CA PRO A 90 -15.37 12.79 24.19
C PRO A 90 -16.60 11.88 24.15
N ILE A 91 -16.40 10.59 23.87
CA ILE A 91 -17.42 9.55 23.82
C ILE A 91 -16.85 8.26 24.43
N THR A 92 -17.67 7.53 25.17
CA THR A 92 -17.25 6.24 25.74
C THR A 92 -17.20 5.15 24.66
N ALA A 93 -16.51 4.05 24.97
CA ALA A 93 -16.43 2.91 24.06
C ALA A 93 -17.80 2.35 23.69
N ASP A 94 -18.69 2.17 24.68
CA ASP A 94 -20.01 1.57 24.43
C ASP A 94 -20.93 2.51 23.64
N GLU A 95 -20.92 3.80 23.94
CA GLU A 95 -21.68 4.80 23.16
C GLU A 95 -21.23 4.85 21.70
N LEU A 96 -19.92 4.82 21.44
CA LEU A 96 -19.39 4.81 20.08
C LEU A 96 -19.76 3.53 19.33
N ILE A 97 -19.63 2.37 19.97
CA ILE A 97 -20.01 1.07 19.39
C ILE A 97 -21.51 1.07 19.06
N GLU A 98 -22.35 1.48 20.00
CA GLU A 98 -23.80 1.53 19.81
C GLU A 98 -24.20 2.45 18.66
N MET A 99 -23.62 3.65 18.60
CA MET A 99 -23.90 4.63 17.54
C MET A 99 -23.52 4.07 16.15
N VAL A 100 -22.37 3.41 16.06
CA VAL A 100 -21.84 2.86 14.81
C VAL A 100 -22.63 1.63 14.34
N GLU A 101 -23.00 0.73 15.25
CA GLU A 101 -23.66 -0.54 14.92
C GLU A 101 -25.17 -0.41 14.68
N LYS A 102 -25.85 0.54 15.34
CA LYS A 102 -27.29 0.77 15.16
C LYS A 102 -27.63 1.66 13.95
N THR A 103 -26.64 2.25 13.29
CA THR A 103 -26.88 3.08 12.10
C THR A 103 -26.86 2.21 10.83
N PRO A 104 -27.97 2.11 10.06
CA PRO A 104 -28.00 1.34 8.81
C PRO A 104 -27.00 1.91 7.79
N GLU A 105 -26.26 1.04 7.07
CA GLU A 105 -25.20 1.43 6.10
C GLU A 105 -25.61 2.53 5.09
N LYS A 106 -26.89 2.59 4.70
CA LYS A 106 -27.43 3.62 3.78
C LYS A 106 -27.65 5.01 4.42
N ILE A 107 -27.76 5.10 5.75
CA ILE A 107 -28.00 6.35 6.50
C ILE A 107 -26.68 6.96 7.02
N VAL A 108 -25.58 6.21 6.97
CA VAL A 108 -24.25 6.66 7.40
C VAL A 108 -23.77 7.90 6.64
N LEU A 109 -24.33 8.25 5.48
CA LEU A 109 -23.73 9.20 4.55
C LEU A 109 -23.92 10.69 4.83
N ASP A 110 -24.78 11.17 5.75
CA ASP A 110 -24.91 12.64 5.90
C ASP A 110 -25.05 13.17 7.35
N GLU A 111 -25.90 12.62 8.21
CA GLU A 111 -26.01 13.10 9.62
C GLU A 111 -25.06 12.39 10.59
N THR A 112 -24.89 11.06 10.46
CA THR A 112 -23.97 10.30 11.30
C THR A 112 -22.51 10.61 10.97
N VAL A 113 -22.14 10.79 9.69
CA VAL A 113 -20.79 11.25 9.31
C VAL A 113 -20.52 12.65 9.86
N ARG A 114 -21.47 13.60 9.82
CA ARG A 114 -21.29 14.92 10.45
C ARG A 114 -21.13 14.82 11.97
N SER A 115 -21.88 13.94 12.62
CA SER A 115 -21.77 13.69 14.06
C SER A 115 -20.44 13.01 14.43
N VAL A 116 -20.00 12.02 13.66
CA VAL A 116 -18.71 11.33 13.81
C VAL A 116 -17.53 12.27 13.56
N VAL A 117 -17.60 13.13 12.53
CA VAL A 117 -16.59 14.15 12.26
C VAL A 117 -16.51 15.18 13.40
N ARG A 118 -17.65 15.56 13.99
CA ARG A 118 -17.67 16.39 15.21
C ARG A 118 -17.09 15.67 16.42
N LEU A 119 -17.30 14.36 16.54
CA LEU A 119 -16.78 13.53 17.64
C LEU A 119 -15.27 13.28 17.56
N ILE A 120 -14.73 13.15 16.34
CA ILE A 120 -13.27 13.14 16.13
C ILE A 120 -12.65 14.41 16.73
N GLY A 121 -13.38 15.54 16.67
CA GLY A 121 -13.03 16.75 17.42
C GLY A 121 -11.60 17.21 17.16
N ASP A 122 -10.80 17.31 18.22
CA ASP A 122 -9.41 17.77 18.18
C ASP A 122 -8.41 16.68 17.75
N TRP A 123 -8.85 15.43 17.52
CA TRP A 123 -7.97 14.39 17.03
C TRP A 123 -7.71 14.55 15.52
N PRO A 124 -6.45 14.44 15.07
CA PRO A 124 -6.09 14.67 13.68
C PRO A 124 -6.58 13.59 12.70
N ASN A 125 -6.96 12.40 13.21
CA ASN A 125 -7.35 11.27 12.37
C ASN A 125 -8.15 10.20 13.15
N THR A 126 -8.74 9.26 12.40
CA THR A 126 -9.56 8.16 12.94
C THR A 126 -8.76 7.22 13.85
N TYR A 127 -7.47 7.01 13.55
CA TYR A 127 -6.63 6.07 14.28
C TYR A 127 -6.37 6.55 15.72
N THR A 128 -5.87 7.78 15.90
CA THR A 128 -5.59 8.32 17.24
C THR A 128 -6.87 8.47 18.07
N PHE A 129 -7.97 8.87 17.42
CA PHE A 129 -9.29 8.94 18.07
C PHE A 129 -9.76 7.57 18.58
N THR A 130 -9.77 6.54 17.72
CA THR A 130 -10.24 5.21 18.12
C THR A 130 -9.31 4.54 19.14
N LYS A 131 -8.01 4.84 19.14
CA LYS A 131 -7.10 4.42 20.22
C LYS A 131 -7.43 5.10 21.55
N ALA A 132 -7.85 6.36 21.55
CA ALA A 132 -8.27 7.06 22.77
C ALA A 132 -9.53 6.43 23.37
N VAL A 133 -10.50 6.10 22.52
CA VAL A 133 -11.72 5.41 22.96
C VAL A 133 -11.42 3.96 23.39
N ALA A 134 -10.49 3.27 22.73
CA ALA A 134 -10.05 1.94 23.14
C ALA A 134 -9.37 1.94 24.51
N GLU A 135 -8.56 2.96 24.83
CA GLU A 135 -7.99 3.12 26.17
C GLU A 135 -9.06 3.33 27.24
N ASP A 136 -10.16 4.01 26.91
CA ASP A 136 -11.30 4.12 27.82
C ASP A 136 -11.98 2.77 28.06
N ALA A 137 -12.09 1.94 27.02
CA ALA A 137 -12.53 0.55 27.18
C ALA A 137 -11.59 -0.23 28.11
N VAL A 138 -10.27 -0.07 27.97
CA VAL A 138 -9.28 -0.68 28.88
C VAL A 138 -9.44 -0.19 30.31
N ARG A 139 -9.63 1.12 30.51
CA ARG A 139 -9.85 1.73 31.82
C ARG A 139 -11.09 1.17 32.53
N VAL A 140 -12.17 0.93 31.78
CA VAL A 140 -13.44 0.45 32.33
C VAL A 140 -13.44 -1.08 32.50
N TYR A 141 -13.16 -1.82 31.43
CA TYR A 141 -13.27 -3.28 31.38
C TYR A 141 -12.03 -4.01 31.90
N GLY A 142 -10.88 -3.33 31.97
CA GLY A 142 -9.65 -3.84 32.58
C GLY A 142 -9.61 -3.70 34.11
N LYS A 143 -10.60 -3.03 34.72
CA LYS A 143 -10.62 -2.79 36.16
C LYS A 143 -10.65 -4.12 36.94
N GLY A 144 -9.68 -4.30 37.83
CA GLY A 144 -9.53 -5.52 38.64
C GLY A 144 -8.84 -6.68 37.93
N LEU A 145 -8.38 -6.48 36.69
CA LEU A 145 -7.56 -7.43 35.94
C LEU A 145 -6.09 -6.96 35.96
N PRO A 146 -5.12 -7.89 35.84
CA PRO A 146 -3.70 -7.53 35.71
C PRO A 146 -3.42 -6.99 34.31
N VAL A 147 -3.75 -5.72 34.07
CA VAL A 147 -3.65 -5.06 32.77
C VAL A 147 -2.57 -4.00 32.81
N CYS A 148 -1.86 -3.81 31.69
CA CYS A 148 -1.06 -2.62 31.43
C CYS A 148 -1.27 -2.09 30.01
N VAL A 149 -0.95 -0.82 29.81
CA VAL A 149 -1.03 -0.15 28.50
C VAL A 149 0.36 0.27 28.06
N VAL A 150 0.75 -0.11 26.85
CA VAL A 150 2.00 0.32 26.21
C VAL A 150 1.67 1.25 25.05
N ARG A 151 2.21 2.48 25.08
CA ARG A 151 2.00 3.54 24.09
C ARG A 151 3.29 3.83 23.34
N PRO A 152 3.63 3.05 22.29
CA PRO A 152 4.79 3.36 21.47
C PRO A 152 4.57 4.61 20.62
N ALA A 153 5.66 5.34 20.40
CA ALA A 153 5.79 6.38 19.38
C ALA A 153 5.76 5.76 17.96
N VAL A 154 6.27 6.47 16.94
CA VAL A 154 6.33 5.93 15.57
C VAL A 154 7.32 4.78 15.54
N VAL A 155 6.79 3.56 15.43
CA VAL A 155 7.59 2.35 15.32
C VAL A 155 8.24 2.31 13.94
N ILE A 156 9.57 2.24 13.92
CA ILE A 156 10.38 2.05 12.72
C ILE A 156 11.07 0.69 12.77
N ALA A 157 11.91 0.42 11.77
CA ALA A 157 12.60 -0.86 11.63
C ALA A 157 13.29 -1.32 12.92
N THR A 158 13.45 -2.62 13.06
CA THR A 158 14.18 -3.21 14.19
C THR A 158 15.64 -2.75 14.23
N TYR A 159 16.20 -2.59 15.42
CA TYR A 159 17.61 -2.23 15.57
C TYR A 159 18.52 -3.46 15.47
N LYS A 160 18.18 -4.57 16.14
CA LYS A 160 19.02 -5.78 16.21
C LYS A 160 18.25 -7.07 15.91
N GLU A 161 17.10 -7.29 16.54
CA GLU A 161 16.41 -8.60 16.53
C GLU A 161 14.99 -8.53 15.96
N PRO A 162 14.37 -9.64 15.53
CA PRO A 162 15.02 -10.92 15.17
C PRO A 162 15.86 -10.80 13.88
N LEU A 163 15.62 -9.76 13.08
CA LEU A 163 16.38 -9.42 11.90
C LEU A 163 16.70 -7.94 11.97
N ARG A 164 17.97 -7.56 11.75
CA ARG A 164 18.40 -6.16 11.80
C ARG A 164 17.78 -5.33 10.68
N SER A 165 17.26 -4.16 11.03
CA SER A 165 16.66 -3.19 10.10
C SER A 165 15.49 -3.73 9.29
N TRP A 166 14.78 -4.72 9.83
CA TRP A 166 13.62 -5.31 9.19
C TRP A 166 12.39 -4.42 9.35
N ILE A 167 11.70 -4.21 8.22
CA ILE A 167 10.41 -3.52 8.12
C ILE A 167 9.77 -3.91 6.79
N ASP A 168 8.44 -4.03 6.76
CA ASP A 168 7.68 -4.56 5.62
C ASP A 168 6.65 -3.58 5.03
N ASN A 169 6.53 -2.39 5.61
CA ASN A 169 5.54 -1.40 5.23
C ASN A 169 6.15 -0.01 4.96
N LEU A 170 5.37 0.85 4.33
CA LEU A 170 5.74 2.23 3.96
C LEU A 170 5.06 3.28 4.86
N TYR A 171 4.61 2.89 6.05
CA TYR A 171 3.87 3.80 6.92
C TYR A 171 4.79 4.83 7.60
N GLY A 172 4.25 6.03 7.85
CA GLY A 172 4.94 7.08 8.60
C GLY A 172 6.31 7.46 8.04
N ALA A 173 7.32 7.52 8.90
CA ALA A 173 8.68 7.97 8.55
C ALA A 173 9.35 7.12 7.46
N THR A 174 9.05 5.81 7.39
CA THR A 174 9.63 4.91 6.39
C THR A 174 9.24 5.28 4.97
N GLY A 175 7.98 5.66 4.75
CA GLY A 175 7.51 6.13 3.43
C GLY A 175 8.22 7.41 2.98
N ILE A 176 8.55 8.31 3.91
CA ILE A 176 9.28 9.55 3.64
C ILE A 176 10.70 9.24 3.14
N VAL A 177 11.43 8.38 3.85
CA VAL A 177 12.81 8.01 3.47
C VAL A 177 12.85 7.29 2.14
N VAL A 178 11.94 6.34 1.88
CA VAL A 178 11.88 5.63 0.59
C VAL A 178 11.47 6.57 -0.54
N GLY A 179 10.46 7.41 -0.33
CA GLY A 179 10.02 8.40 -1.31
C GLY A 179 11.16 9.36 -1.68
N ALA A 180 11.89 9.86 -0.67
CA ALA A 180 12.98 10.79 -0.88
C ALA A 180 14.19 10.08 -1.53
N GLY A 181 14.56 8.90 -1.03
CA GLY A 181 15.68 8.08 -1.53
C GLY A 181 15.50 7.57 -2.97
N THR A 182 14.25 7.42 -3.43
CA THR A 182 13.94 7.13 -4.85
C THR A 182 13.86 8.39 -5.71
N GLY A 183 13.96 9.57 -5.10
CA GLY A 183 13.87 10.88 -5.74
C GLY A 183 12.43 11.31 -6.08
N LEU A 184 11.43 10.51 -5.75
CA LEU A 184 10.02 10.81 -6.03
C LEU A 184 9.48 11.89 -5.08
N LEU A 185 9.85 11.84 -3.80
CA LEU A 185 9.45 12.83 -2.80
C LEU A 185 10.46 13.98 -2.73
N LYS A 186 10.19 15.05 -3.48
CA LYS A 186 11.06 16.25 -3.51
C LYS A 186 10.76 17.35 -2.49
N THR A 187 9.55 17.41 -1.94
CA THR A 187 9.20 18.39 -0.91
C THR A 187 8.18 17.80 0.06
N MET A 188 8.16 18.24 1.30
CA MET A 188 7.16 17.85 2.30
C MET A 188 6.82 19.01 3.24
N HIS A 189 5.58 19.06 3.71
CA HIS A 189 5.17 19.97 4.79
C HIS A 189 5.66 19.38 6.12
N CYS A 190 6.75 19.96 6.63
CA CYS A 190 7.41 19.51 7.84
C CYS A 190 8.22 20.64 8.44
N ASP A 191 8.10 20.81 9.75
CA ASP A 191 9.00 21.64 10.51
C ASP A 191 10.20 20.79 10.98
N SER A 192 11.30 20.92 10.25
CA SER A 192 12.54 20.16 10.50
C SER A 192 13.12 20.33 11.92
N SER A 193 12.72 21.39 12.65
CA SER A 193 13.19 21.63 14.02
C SER A 193 12.44 20.84 15.07
N LYS A 194 11.32 20.20 14.71
CA LYS A 194 10.50 19.41 15.62
C LYS A 194 11.07 18.03 15.87
N THR A 195 10.79 17.50 17.05
CA THR A 195 11.13 16.13 17.44
C THR A 195 10.55 15.11 16.45
N ALA A 196 11.39 14.18 16.01
CA ALA A 196 11.00 12.95 15.33
C ALA A 196 10.91 11.82 16.37
N GLU A 197 9.70 11.56 16.85
CA GLU A 197 9.41 10.54 17.86
C GLU A 197 9.41 9.14 17.23
N LEU A 198 10.61 8.59 17.07
CA LEU A 198 10.89 7.33 16.40
C LEU A 198 11.41 6.30 17.41
N VAL A 199 10.91 5.06 17.35
CA VAL A 199 11.37 3.97 18.22
C VAL A 199 11.56 2.66 17.43
N PRO A 200 12.62 1.87 17.68
CA PRO A 200 12.81 0.58 17.01
C PRO A 200 11.76 -0.46 17.41
N GLY A 201 11.30 -1.28 16.46
CA GLY A 201 10.27 -2.29 16.71
C GLY A 201 10.65 -3.37 17.73
N ASP A 202 11.91 -3.80 17.74
CA ASP A 202 12.42 -4.79 18.71
C ASP A 202 12.50 -4.23 20.13
N TYR A 203 12.85 -2.96 20.26
CA TYR A 203 12.85 -2.26 21.54
C TYR A 203 11.42 -2.15 22.11
N VAL A 204 10.43 -1.85 21.27
CA VAL A 204 9.02 -1.83 21.68
C VAL A 204 8.57 -3.22 22.15
N ILE A 205 8.94 -4.28 21.43
CA ILE A 205 8.60 -5.66 21.80
C ILE A 205 9.24 -6.05 23.14
N ASN A 206 10.52 -5.75 23.34
CA ASN A 206 11.23 -6.03 24.59
C ASN A 206 10.60 -5.27 25.78
N HIS A 207 10.24 -4.01 25.56
CA HIS A 207 9.51 -3.21 26.53
C HIS A 207 8.14 -3.82 26.86
N MET A 208 7.38 -4.30 25.87
CA MET A 208 6.10 -4.99 26.09
C MET A 208 6.27 -6.28 26.92
N ILE A 209 7.31 -7.07 26.65
CA ILE A 209 7.60 -8.29 27.41
C ILE A 209 7.92 -7.94 28.87
N ALA A 210 8.78 -6.95 29.11
CA ALA A 210 9.10 -6.50 30.46
C ALA A 210 7.87 -5.95 31.20
N ALA A 211 7.03 -5.15 30.52
CA ALA A 211 5.79 -4.63 31.08
C ALA A 211 4.80 -5.76 31.43
N SER A 212 4.71 -6.79 30.59
CA SER A 212 3.88 -7.97 30.86
C SER A 212 4.32 -8.71 32.11
N TYR A 213 5.62 -8.90 32.27
CA TYR A 213 6.21 -9.56 33.42
C TYR A 213 5.96 -8.75 34.70
N GLN A 214 6.24 -7.45 34.68
CA GLN A 214 6.00 -6.57 35.84
C GLN A 214 4.53 -6.60 36.25
N THR A 215 3.61 -6.56 35.29
CA THR A 215 2.16 -6.60 35.54
C THR A 215 1.75 -7.92 36.22
N ALA A 216 2.32 -9.05 35.79
CA ALA A 216 2.04 -10.35 36.37
C ALA A 216 2.56 -10.49 37.81
N ILE A 217 3.72 -9.91 38.11
CA ILE A 217 4.34 -9.99 39.43
C ILE A 217 3.68 -9.03 40.42
N GLU A 218 3.49 -7.77 40.04
CA GLU A 218 2.98 -6.73 40.95
C GLU A 218 1.45 -6.77 41.12
N LYS A 219 0.72 -7.24 40.10
CA LYS A 219 -0.75 -7.19 40.03
C LYS A 219 -1.28 -5.81 40.47
N PRO A 220 -0.87 -4.74 39.77
CA PRO A 220 -1.06 -3.37 40.25
C PRO A 220 -2.54 -3.02 40.38
N LYS A 221 -2.87 -2.24 41.42
CA LYS A 221 -4.26 -1.81 41.69
C LYS A 221 -4.79 -0.85 40.63
N GLU A 222 -3.91 -0.01 40.11
CA GLU A 222 -4.16 0.90 39.00
C GLU A 222 -3.43 0.38 37.77
N ILE A 223 -4.07 0.48 36.60
CA ILE A 223 -3.49 -0.02 35.35
C ILE A 223 -2.31 0.89 34.96
N PRO A 224 -1.05 0.41 34.99
CA PRO A 224 0.09 1.22 34.60
C PRO A 224 0.06 1.49 33.09
N ILE A 225 0.50 2.69 32.73
CA ILE A 225 0.62 3.15 31.35
C ILE A 225 2.08 3.46 31.11
N TYR A 226 2.61 3.02 29.99
CA TYR A 226 4.01 3.21 29.60
C TYR A 226 4.08 3.96 28.28
N ASN A 227 4.51 5.22 28.31
CA ASN A 227 4.79 6.00 27.10
C ASN A 227 6.19 5.64 26.59
N TYR A 228 6.26 4.92 25.47
CA TYR A 228 7.53 4.50 24.90
C TYR A 228 7.94 5.43 23.75
N VAL A 229 8.73 6.45 24.09
CA VAL A 229 9.08 7.62 23.27
C VAL A 229 10.59 7.84 23.25
N SER A 230 11.12 8.52 22.23
CA SER A 230 12.57 8.78 22.12
C SER A 230 12.98 10.06 22.80
N SER A 231 12.15 11.10 22.78
CA SER A 231 12.54 12.47 23.18
C SER A 231 13.07 12.61 24.59
N VAL A 232 12.59 11.80 25.53
CA VAL A 232 12.95 11.94 26.95
C VAL A 232 14.36 11.44 27.24
N GLU A 233 14.83 10.42 26.52
CA GLU A 233 16.11 9.76 26.79
C GLU A 233 17.13 9.91 25.66
N ASN A 234 16.69 10.10 24.42
CA ASN A 234 17.53 10.17 23.23
C ASN A 234 16.87 11.03 22.13
N HIS A 235 16.79 12.33 22.42
CA HIS A 235 16.13 13.32 21.57
C HIS A 235 16.71 13.38 20.14
N HIS A 236 15.81 13.50 19.16
CA HIS A 236 16.14 13.51 17.75
C HIS A 236 15.15 14.38 16.98
N THR A 237 15.62 15.22 16.05
CA THR A 237 14.74 16.05 15.21
C THR A 237 14.48 15.44 13.84
N TRP A 238 13.47 15.94 13.12
CA TRP A 238 13.25 15.62 11.71
C TRP A 238 14.43 16.01 10.81
N ARG A 239 15.13 17.10 11.16
CA ARG A 239 16.38 17.51 10.48
C ARG A 239 17.44 16.44 10.61
N ASP A 240 17.72 16.01 11.83
CA ASP A 240 18.74 14.99 12.09
C ASP A 240 18.38 13.69 11.36
N PHE A 241 17.09 13.32 11.39
CA PHE A 241 16.61 12.07 10.79
C PHE A 241 16.83 12.04 9.29
N MET A 242 16.38 13.09 8.60
CA MET A 242 16.54 13.16 7.16
C MET A 242 18.00 13.36 6.75
N HIS A 243 18.80 14.08 7.54
CA HIS A 243 20.22 14.26 7.26
C HIS A 243 21.02 12.97 7.38
N GLN A 244 20.80 12.18 8.43
CA GLN A 244 21.48 10.88 8.60
C GLN A 244 21.00 9.87 7.56
N CYS A 245 19.69 9.82 7.28
CA CYS A 245 19.17 8.95 6.23
C CYS A 245 19.71 9.34 4.84
N SER A 246 19.87 10.62 4.53
CA SER A 246 20.46 11.03 3.24
C SER A 246 21.94 10.68 3.16
N THR A 247 22.70 10.94 4.23
CA THR A 247 24.13 10.66 4.29
C THR A 247 24.42 9.18 4.08
N TRP A 248 23.77 8.30 4.85
CA TRP A 248 23.93 6.86 4.68
C TRP A 248 23.26 6.35 3.40
N GLY A 249 22.18 6.98 2.95
CA GLY A 249 21.49 6.64 1.71
C GLY A 249 22.34 6.88 0.45
N GLU A 250 23.22 7.88 0.45
CA GLU A 250 24.19 8.14 -0.62
C GLU A 250 25.23 7.03 -0.78
N GLU A 251 25.52 6.27 0.28
CA GLU A 251 26.43 5.12 0.22
C GLU A 251 25.75 3.86 -0.33
N VAL A 252 24.41 3.76 -0.18
CA VAL A 252 23.61 2.59 -0.61
C VAL A 252 22.42 2.93 -1.52
N PRO A 253 22.58 3.80 -2.55
CA PRO A 253 21.48 4.28 -3.37
C PRO A 253 20.84 3.16 -4.18
N THR A 254 19.52 3.16 -4.33
CA THR A 254 18.82 2.10 -5.05
C THR A 254 18.89 2.25 -6.57
N ILE A 255 18.99 1.13 -7.31
CA ILE A 255 18.90 1.13 -8.78
C ILE A 255 17.53 1.62 -9.27
N ARG A 256 16.50 1.50 -8.41
CA ARG A 256 15.12 1.92 -8.67
C ARG A 256 14.91 3.42 -8.52
N CYS A 257 15.96 4.22 -8.27
CA CYS A 257 15.84 5.67 -8.22
C CYS A 257 15.28 6.21 -9.54
N VAL A 258 14.26 7.05 -9.45
CA VAL A 258 13.67 7.73 -10.61
C VAL A 258 14.37 9.05 -10.84
N TRP A 259 14.60 9.78 -9.75
CA TRP A 259 15.32 11.04 -9.74
C TRP A 259 16.48 10.98 -8.75
N TYR A 260 17.40 11.93 -8.85
CA TYR A 260 18.37 12.17 -7.79
C TYR A 260 17.65 12.67 -6.52
N TYR A 261 18.23 12.38 -5.36
CA TYR A 261 17.69 12.79 -4.08
C TYR A 261 17.76 14.30 -3.90
N THR A 262 16.59 14.92 -3.83
CA THR A 262 16.44 16.33 -3.47
C THR A 262 15.18 16.52 -2.65
N LEU A 263 15.28 16.42 -1.32
CA LEU A 263 14.14 16.66 -0.42
C LEU A 263 14.24 18.04 0.24
N THR A 264 13.18 18.84 0.12
CA THR A 264 13.05 20.11 0.86
C THR A 264 11.87 20.06 1.84
N MET A 265 12.19 20.16 3.14
CA MET A 265 11.22 20.24 4.23
C MET A 265 10.84 21.70 4.48
N ASN A 266 9.56 22.03 4.33
CA ASN A 266 9.05 23.37 4.51
C ASN A 266 8.08 23.42 5.69
N ARG A 267 8.32 24.30 6.66
CA ARG A 267 7.38 24.53 7.78
C ARG A 267 6.10 25.26 7.35
N PHE A 268 6.19 26.11 6.33
CA PHE A 268 5.07 26.92 5.85
C PHE A 268 4.29 26.16 4.77
N TYR A 269 3.01 25.93 5.03
CA TYR A 269 2.13 25.17 4.14
C TYR A 269 2.11 25.73 2.71
N TYR A 270 1.94 27.05 2.54
CA TYR A 270 1.85 27.66 1.21
C TYR A 270 3.14 27.53 0.40
N VAL A 271 4.31 27.59 1.04
CA VAL A 271 5.60 27.37 0.37
C VAL A 271 5.71 25.91 -0.09
N HIS A 272 5.30 24.96 0.76
CA HIS A 272 5.22 23.55 0.37
C HIS A 272 4.27 23.34 -0.82
N VAL A 273 3.09 23.97 -0.83
CA VAL A 273 2.14 23.88 -1.95
C VAL A 273 2.75 24.38 -3.26
N LEU A 274 3.46 25.51 -3.22
CA LEU A 274 4.17 26.04 -4.39
C LEU A 274 5.24 25.04 -4.87
N TYR A 275 6.08 24.53 -3.98
CA TYR A 275 7.09 23.53 -4.34
C TYR A 275 6.47 22.25 -4.88
N ARG A 276 5.34 21.80 -4.35
CA ARG A 276 4.62 20.62 -4.84
C ARG A 276 4.15 20.82 -6.28
N ILE A 277 3.66 22.02 -6.63
CA ILE A 277 3.29 22.33 -8.02
C ILE A 277 4.50 22.20 -8.95
N PHE A 278 5.63 22.82 -8.61
CA PHE A 278 6.80 22.89 -9.50
C PHE A 278 7.69 21.64 -9.48
N LEU A 279 7.79 20.94 -8.35
CA LEU A 279 8.71 19.81 -8.17
C LEU A 279 8.03 18.45 -8.33
N HIS A 280 6.70 18.38 -8.19
CA HIS A 280 5.93 17.14 -8.36
C HIS A 280 5.00 17.22 -9.58
N TYR A 281 3.99 18.08 -9.54
CA TYR A 281 2.90 18.03 -10.53
C TYR A 281 3.28 18.51 -11.92
N LEU A 282 4.06 19.59 -12.04
CA LEU A 282 4.51 20.09 -13.33
C LEU A 282 5.44 19.06 -14.05
N PRO A 283 6.48 18.50 -13.40
CA PRO A 283 7.26 17.41 -14.00
C PRO A 283 6.41 16.19 -14.35
N ALA A 284 5.47 15.81 -13.49
CA ALA A 284 4.56 14.70 -13.76
C ALA A 284 3.71 14.92 -15.01
N LEU A 285 3.14 16.11 -15.15
CA LEU A 285 2.34 16.48 -16.32
C LEU A 285 3.18 16.42 -17.61
N LEU A 286 4.40 16.95 -17.59
CA LEU A 286 5.30 16.92 -18.74
C LEU A 286 5.71 15.49 -19.11
N MET A 287 5.98 14.63 -18.13
CA MET A 287 6.29 13.22 -18.37
C MET A 287 5.09 12.44 -18.90
N ASP A 288 3.90 12.65 -18.31
CA ASP A 288 2.68 12.00 -18.75
C ASP A 288 2.29 12.44 -20.17
N LEU A 289 2.47 13.73 -20.50
CA LEU A 289 2.32 14.22 -21.87
C LEU A 289 3.30 13.53 -22.82
N GLY A 290 4.58 13.43 -22.46
CA GLY A 290 5.58 12.69 -23.24
C GLY A 290 5.23 11.21 -23.43
N MET A 291 4.66 10.57 -22.40
CA MET A 291 4.18 9.19 -22.49
C MET A 291 2.98 9.08 -23.44
N ILE A 292 2.00 9.98 -23.34
CA ILE A 292 0.84 10.03 -24.24
C ILE A 292 1.29 10.21 -25.69
N LEU A 293 2.22 11.15 -25.94
CA LEU A 293 2.83 11.36 -27.26
C LEU A 293 3.57 10.11 -27.76
N ALA A 294 4.20 9.36 -26.85
CA ALA A 294 4.83 8.06 -27.13
C ALA A 294 3.84 6.87 -27.13
N ARG A 295 2.53 7.12 -27.11
CA ARG A 295 1.45 6.11 -27.05
C ARG A 295 1.57 5.14 -25.86
N LYS A 296 2.07 5.63 -24.73
CA LYS A 296 2.14 4.92 -23.44
C LYS A 296 1.13 5.52 -22.46
N PRO A 297 0.59 4.71 -21.53
CA PRO A 297 -0.36 5.20 -20.55
C PRO A 297 0.31 6.18 -19.56
N PRO A 298 -0.37 7.28 -19.17
CA PRO A 298 0.14 8.21 -18.17
C PRO A 298 0.18 7.55 -16.79
N MET A 299 1.24 7.80 -16.02
CA MET A 299 1.51 7.13 -14.75
C MET A 299 1.94 8.10 -13.64
N MET A 300 2.72 9.14 -13.97
CA MET A 300 3.37 9.99 -12.97
C MET A 300 2.37 10.79 -12.15
N MET A 301 1.29 11.29 -12.76
CA MET A 301 0.25 12.00 -12.04
C MET A 301 -0.44 11.11 -10.99
N LYS A 302 -0.65 9.83 -11.31
CA LYS A 302 -1.23 8.84 -10.37
C LYS A 302 -0.29 8.61 -9.18
N ILE A 303 1.02 8.52 -9.41
CA ILE A 303 2.03 8.38 -8.35
C ILE A 303 2.02 9.60 -7.43
N TYR A 304 2.07 10.82 -7.99
CA TYR A 304 2.11 12.03 -7.17
C TYR A 304 0.82 12.35 -6.43
N LYS A 305 -0.35 11.92 -6.95
CA LYS A 305 -1.60 11.93 -6.19
C LYS A 305 -1.50 11.05 -4.93
N LYS A 306 -0.91 9.86 -5.03
CA LYS A 306 -0.68 8.97 -3.87
C LYS A 306 0.32 9.58 -2.87
N ILE A 307 1.41 10.18 -3.35
CA ILE A 307 2.40 10.88 -2.51
C ILE A 307 1.74 12.05 -1.77
N THR A 308 0.95 12.88 -2.45
CA THR A 308 0.25 14.01 -1.84
C THR A 308 -0.74 13.57 -0.76
N LYS A 309 -1.48 12.49 -1.02
CA LYS A 309 -2.37 11.90 -0.01
C LYS A 309 -1.58 11.42 1.21
N PHE A 310 -0.48 10.71 1.00
CA PHE A 310 0.43 10.29 2.08
C PHE A 310 0.97 11.48 2.89
N GLU A 311 1.49 12.52 2.23
CA GLU A 311 1.97 13.75 2.87
C GLU A 311 0.90 14.43 3.72
N SER A 312 -0.33 14.54 3.21
CA SER A 312 -1.44 15.18 3.93
C SER A 312 -1.78 14.47 5.23
N VAL A 313 -1.61 13.15 5.27
CA VAL A 313 -1.91 12.30 6.42
C VAL A 313 -0.83 12.40 7.50
N ILE A 314 0.43 12.60 7.12
CA ILE A 314 1.56 12.70 8.07
C ILE A 314 1.82 14.12 8.57
N SER A 315 1.36 15.14 7.84
CA SER A 315 1.68 16.56 8.06
C SER A 315 1.46 17.01 9.51
N HIS A 316 0.37 16.58 10.14
CA HIS A 316 0.08 16.93 11.53
C HIS A 316 1.22 16.51 12.49
N PHE A 317 1.82 15.34 12.30
CA PHE A 317 2.88 14.81 13.16
C PHE A 317 4.28 15.33 12.79
N SER A 318 4.45 15.83 11.56
CA SER A 318 5.72 16.42 11.10
C SER A 318 5.82 17.93 11.33
N THR A 319 4.74 18.59 11.79
CA THR A 319 4.72 20.04 12.07
C THR A 319 4.40 20.38 13.52
N ASN A 320 3.92 19.42 14.31
CA ASN A 320 3.63 19.59 15.72
C ASN A 320 4.61 18.79 16.58
N GLU A 321 4.62 19.10 17.86
CA GLU A 321 5.50 18.50 18.85
C GLU A 321 4.78 18.44 20.19
N TRP A 322 5.09 17.40 20.95
CA TRP A 322 4.45 17.07 22.21
C TRP A 322 5.51 16.86 23.28
N LYS A 323 5.19 17.27 24.50
CA LYS A 323 6.02 16.96 25.67
C LYS A 323 5.52 15.66 26.29
N PHE A 324 6.29 14.59 26.15
CA PHE A 324 5.98 13.29 26.75
C PHE A 324 6.62 13.12 28.11
N HIS A 325 5.92 12.42 29.00
CA HIS A 325 6.48 11.86 30.23
C HIS A 325 6.53 10.34 30.09
N ASN A 326 7.65 9.71 30.48
CA ASN A 326 7.85 8.27 30.42
C ASN A 326 8.45 7.69 31.73
N THR A 327 8.08 8.25 32.87
CA THR A 327 8.64 7.87 34.18
C THR A 327 8.42 6.39 34.48
N ASN A 328 7.22 5.84 34.25
CA ASN A 328 6.92 4.42 34.44
C ASN A 328 7.79 3.55 33.53
N THR A 329 8.05 3.98 32.29
CA THR A 329 8.94 3.29 31.34
C THR A 329 10.38 3.24 31.86
N GLN A 330 10.89 4.37 32.37
CA GLN A 330 12.23 4.44 32.94
C GLN A 330 12.36 3.61 34.23
N ASP A 331 11.33 3.61 35.07
CA ASP A 331 11.33 2.86 36.31
C ASP A 331 11.21 1.36 36.06
N LEU A 332 10.44 0.95 35.04
CA LEU A 332 10.43 -0.43 34.55
C LEU A 332 11.82 -0.86 34.06
N TRP A 333 12.54 -0.03 33.29
CA TRP A 333 13.91 -0.37 32.89
C TRP A 333 14.84 -0.55 34.09
N LYS A 334 14.73 0.32 35.11
CA LYS A 334 15.56 0.26 36.32
C LYS A 334 15.23 -0.93 37.22
N SER A 335 14.00 -1.44 37.19
CA SER A 335 13.60 -2.59 38.01
C SER A 335 14.18 -3.92 37.49
N LEU A 336 14.55 -3.99 36.21
CA LEU A 336 15.14 -5.17 35.61
C LEU A 336 16.56 -5.46 36.13
N THR A 337 16.88 -6.75 36.23
CA THR A 337 18.25 -7.18 36.53
C THR A 337 19.18 -6.84 35.37
N LYS A 338 20.49 -6.81 35.62
CA LYS A 338 21.48 -6.60 34.53
C LYS A 338 21.45 -7.69 33.46
N ALA A 339 21.06 -8.92 33.83
CA ALA A 339 20.88 -10.00 32.87
C ALA A 339 19.65 -9.73 31.97
N ASP A 340 18.53 -9.31 32.56
CA ASP A 340 17.29 -9.02 31.82
C ASP A 340 17.42 -7.76 30.95
N GLN A 341 18.10 -6.72 31.43
CA GLN A 341 18.43 -5.53 30.62
C GLN A 341 19.19 -5.92 29.34
N LYS A 342 20.07 -6.92 29.43
CA LYS A 342 20.83 -7.42 28.27
C LYS A 342 19.99 -8.31 27.35
N MET A 343 19.07 -9.10 27.91
CA MET A 343 18.22 -10.02 27.15
C MET A 343 17.05 -9.31 26.46
N PHE A 344 16.49 -8.30 27.11
CA PHE A 344 15.36 -7.51 26.63
C PHE A 344 15.74 -6.02 26.58
N PRO A 345 16.70 -5.62 25.73
CA PRO A 345 17.11 -4.22 25.66
C PRO A 345 15.98 -3.34 25.11
N PHE A 346 15.65 -2.28 25.84
CA PHE A 346 14.72 -1.24 25.38
C PHE A 346 15.03 0.15 25.93
N SER A 347 16.20 0.41 26.54
CA SER A 347 16.55 1.78 26.90
C SER A 347 16.98 2.57 25.66
N MET A 348 16.32 3.70 25.41
CA MET A 348 16.67 4.57 24.31
C MET A 348 18.03 5.25 24.50
N LYS A 349 18.55 5.33 25.74
CA LYS A 349 19.90 5.87 26.04
C LYS A 349 21.02 5.05 25.39
N GLU A 350 20.80 3.76 25.20
CA GLU A 350 21.80 2.84 24.64
C GLU A 350 21.75 2.77 23.10
N LEU A 351 20.73 3.39 22.47
CA LEU A 351 20.58 3.41 21.03
C LEU A 351 21.55 4.44 20.40
N SER A 352 22.43 3.99 19.52
CA SER A 352 23.19 4.88 18.64
C SER A 352 22.39 5.19 17.38
N TRP A 353 21.93 6.44 17.24
CA TRP A 353 21.19 6.88 16.05
C TRP A 353 22.01 6.73 14.77
N ASP A 354 23.30 7.05 14.80
CA ASP A 354 24.16 6.92 13.63
C ASP A 354 24.31 5.46 13.18
N GLU A 355 24.57 4.54 14.11
CA GLU A 355 24.66 3.12 13.81
C GLU A 355 23.32 2.55 13.34
N TYR A 356 22.23 3.02 13.96
CA TYR A 356 20.87 2.65 13.57
C TYR A 356 20.61 3.07 12.13
N TYR A 357 20.79 4.34 11.76
CA TYR A 357 20.46 4.83 10.42
C TYR A 357 21.35 4.28 9.31
N LYS A 358 22.63 4.02 9.60
CA LYS A 358 23.54 3.31 8.69
C LYS A 358 22.96 1.98 8.23
N THR A 359 22.42 1.21 9.17
CA THR A 359 21.83 -0.10 8.84
C THR A 359 20.38 0.02 8.39
N HIS A 360 19.65 1.02 8.87
CA HIS A 360 18.27 1.32 8.47
C HIS A 360 18.16 1.58 6.97
N THR A 361 18.99 2.45 6.39
CA THR A 361 18.93 2.76 4.94
C THR A 361 19.20 1.53 4.07
N LEU A 362 20.14 0.67 4.50
CA LEU A 362 20.39 -0.62 3.87
C LEU A 362 19.19 -1.57 4.00
N GLY A 363 18.57 -1.64 5.18
CA GLY A 363 17.36 -2.42 5.42
C GLY A 363 16.18 -1.95 4.55
N LEU A 364 15.99 -0.64 4.42
CA LEU A 364 14.96 -0.08 3.53
C LEU A 364 15.20 -0.48 2.07
N ARG A 365 16.44 -0.43 1.60
CA ARG A 365 16.81 -0.90 0.26
C ARG A 365 16.42 -2.37 0.06
N GLN A 366 16.77 -3.23 1.02
CA GLN A 366 16.59 -4.68 0.90
C GLN A 366 15.13 -5.12 1.09
N TYR A 367 14.47 -4.69 2.17
CA TYR A 367 13.17 -5.24 2.57
C TYR A 367 12.00 -4.48 1.95
N VAL A 368 12.11 -3.15 1.80
CA VAL A 368 11.01 -2.31 1.33
C VAL A 368 11.12 -2.03 -0.17
N VAL A 369 12.26 -1.52 -0.62
CA VAL A 369 12.51 -1.23 -2.04
C VAL A 369 12.72 -2.53 -2.84
N LYS A 370 13.11 -3.62 -2.16
CA LYS A 370 13.39 -4.93 -2.77
C LYS A 370 14.48 -4.83 -3.84
N ASP A 371 15.53 -4.10 -3.50
CA ASP A 371 16.71 -3.90 -4.33
C ASP A 371 17.92 -4.59 -3.69
N ASP A 372 18.35 -5.67 -4.33
CA ASP A 372 19.42 -6.52 -3.82
C ASP A 372 20.76 -5.77 -3.71
N ILE A 373 21.62 -6.21 -2.80
CA ILE A 373 22.93 -5.57 -2.61
C ILE A 373 23.84 -5.73 -3.84
N SER A 374 23.65 -6.78 -4.64
CA SER A 374 24.41 -7.03 -5.87
C SER A 374 24.23 -5.93 -6.93
N THR A 375 23.13 -5.17 -6.89
CA THR A 375 22.88 -4.08 -7.84
C THR A 375 23.57 -2.77 -7.43
N LEU A 376 24.14 -2.70 -6.23
CA LEU A 376 24.75 -1.49 -5.67
C LEU A 376 25.80 -0.84 -6.59
N PRO A 377 26.74 -1.58 -7.23
CA PRO A 377 27.70 -0.96 -8.14
C PRO A 377 27.04 -0.20 -9.31
N GLN A 378 25.98 -0.77 -9.90
CA GLN A 378 25.24 -0.14 -10.99
C GLN A 378 24.42 1.05 -10.47
N ALA A 379 23.81 0.90 -9.30
CA ALA A 379 23.04 1.95 -8.66
C ALA A 379 23.91 3.17 -8.33
N MET A 380 25.14 2.96 -7.85
CA MET A 380 26.12 4.02 -7.62
C MET A 380 26.49 4.77 -8.91
N VAL A 381 26.64 4.08 -10.04
CA VAL A 381 26.89 4.73 -11.33
C VAL A 381 25.69 5.59 -11.73
N LYS A 382 24.47 5.05 -11.61
CA LYS A 382 23.23 5.78 -11.91
C LYS A 382 23.07 7.01 -11.01
N TRP A 383 23.33 6.86 -9.70
CA TRP A 383 23.28 7.93 -8.71
C TRP A 383 24.23 9.07 -9.06
N ARG A 384 25.50 8.76 -9.35
CA ARG A 384 26.51 9.78 -9.73
C ARG A 384 26.15 10.50 -11.03
N ARG A 385 25.56 9.82 -12.01
CA ARG A 385 25.06 10.46 -13.23
C ARG A 385 23.90 11.42 -12.93
N GLY A 386 22.97 10.99 -12.08
CA GLY A 386 21.87 11.84 -11.59
C GLY A 386 22.38 13.09 -10.89
N ALA A 387 23.38 12.96 -10.00
CA ALA A 387 24.02 14.08 -9.31
C ALA A 387 24.61 15.09 -10.29
N GLY A 388 25.30 14.59 -11.32
CA GLY A 388 25.88 15.42 -12.38
C GLY A 388 24.81 16.22 -13.13
N LEU A 389 23.73 15.56 -13.56
CA LEU A 389 22.62 16.20 -14.27
C LEU A 389 21.94 17.31 -13.44
N GLU A 390 21.78 17.11 -12.14
CA GLU A 390 21.13 18.09 -11.26
C GLU A 390 22.02 19.32 -10.99
N LEU A 391 23.34 19.16 -10.99
CA LEU A 391 24.32 20.27 -10.94
C LEU A 391 24.30 21.14 -12.22
N TYR A 392 23.82 20.60 -13.36
CA TYR A 392 23.70 21.32 -14.65
C TYR A 392 22.33 21.96 -14.88
N THR A 393 21.28 21.59 -14.13
CA THR A 393 20.03 22.36 -14.09
C THR A 393 20.28 23.72 -13.44
N PRO A 394 19.94 24.86 -14.09
CA PRO A 394 20.27 26.16 -13.55
C PRO A 394 19.61 26.34 -12.18
N VAL A 395 20.49 26.49 -11.21
CA VAL A 395 20.22 26.80 -9.81
C VAL A 395 19.60 28.20 -9.73
N CYS A 396 18.31 28.31 -10.01
CA CYS A 396 17.55 29.57 -9.87
C CYS A 396 16.56 29.57 -8.70
N LEU A 397 16.39 28.45 -7.97
CA LEU A 397 15.46 28.39 -6.82
C LEU A 397 16.09 27.93 -5.49
N GLN A 398 17.30 27.37 -5.49
CA GLN A 398 17.96 26.87 -4.26
C GLN A 398 19.11 27.75 -3.74
N LYS A 399 19.69 28.65 -4.55
CA LYS A 399 20.86 29.45 -4.14
C LYS A 399 20.55 30.70 -3.30
N GLU A 400 19.30 31.15 -3.22
CA GLU A 400 18.98 32.37 -2.47
C GLU A 400 18.75 32.17 -0.97
N GLN A 401 18.64 30.93 -0.47
CA GLN A 401 18.45 30.69 0.98
C GLN A 401 19.74 30.65 1.80
N PHE A 402 20.91 30.55 1.16
CA PHE A 402 22.20 30.57 1.89
C PHE A 402 22.76 31.97 2.16
N THR A 403 22.15 33.03 1.61
CA THR A 403 22.70 34.40 1.70
C THR A 403 22.01 35.29 2.74
N LEU A 404 20.98 34.81 3.45
CA LEU A 404 20.16 35.64 4.34
C LEU A 404 20.33 35.38 5.85
N TYR A 405 21.25 34.52 6.29
CA TYR A 405 21.42 34.18 7.72
C TYR A 405 22.82 34.30 8.33
N HIS A 406 23.84 34.77 7.62
CA HIS A 406 25.16 35.02 8.23
C HIS A 406 25.80 36.32 7.77
N THR A 407 25.36 37.44 8.34
CA THR A 407 26.23 38.60 8.55
C THR A 407 26.78 38.55 9.96
N THR A 408 27.83 37.75 10.16
CA THR A 408 28.99 38.03 11.02
C THR A 408 29.92 36.82 11.03
N ASP A 409 31.22 37.12 10.92
CA ASP A 409 32.38 36.25 11.08
C ASP A 409 32.88 35.43 9.86
N VAL A 410 33.66 36.13 9.04
CA VAL A 410 34.60 35.57 8.06
C VAL A 410 35.86 35.14 8.83
N ARG A 411 35.98 33.85 9.17
CA ARG A 411 37.25 33.12 9.43
C ARG A 411 36.98 31.68 9.92
N HIS A 412 36.73 30.74 9.01
CA HIS A 412 37.11 29.31 9.11
C HIS A 412 36.50 28.50 7.96
N CYS A 413 36.98 28.75 6.73
CA CYS A 413 36.75 27.84 5.61
C CYS A 413 38.10 27.55 4.94
N GLN A 414 38.90 26.74 5.62
CA GLN A 414 40.02 26.02 5.04
C GLN A 414 39.95 24.56 5.52
N MET A 415 40.21 23.65 4.58
CA MET A 415 40.34 22.20 4.74
C MET A 415 39.09 21.35 4.47
N THR A 416 38.77 21.20 3.18
CA THR A 416 38.79 19.87 2.50
C THR A 416 38.71 20.05 0.98
N GLN A 417 39.73 20.72 0.41
CA GLN A 417 40.04 20.56 -1.02
C GLN A 417 40.79 19.23 -1.21
N LYS A 418 40.09 18.14 -1.48
CA LYS A 418 40.70 17.02 -2.22
C LYS A 418 40.60 17.36 -3.71
N ARG A 419 41.70 17.86 -4.25
CA ARG A 419 41.96 18.05 -5.68
C ARG A 419 41.67 16.75 -6.43
N VAL A 420 40.64 16.73 -7.26
CA VAL A 420 40.65 15.87 -8.45
C VAL A 420 41.51 16.60 -9.47
N ASN A 421 42.60 15.94 -9.87
CA ASN A 421 43.65 16.48 -10.70
C ASN A 421 43.14 16.62 -12.15
N VAL A 422 42.95 17.85 -12.64
CA VAL A 422 42.43 18.17 -13.99
C VAL A 422 43.53 18.05 -15.07
N GLN A 423 44.41 17.04 -14.95
CA GLN A 423 45.45 16.74 -15.95
C GLN A 423 45.60 15.25 -16.27
N GLN A 424 44.64 14.39 -15.87
CA GLN A 424 44.61 12.97 -16.27
C GLN A 424 43.28 12.53 -16.93
N VAL A 425 42.64 13.44 -17.67
CA VAL A 425 41.61 13.09 -18.68
C VAL A 425 42.04 13.57 -20.07
N GLY A 426 43.34 13.54 -20.32
CA GLY A 426 43.97 13.81 -21.60
C GLY A 426 44.67 12.57 -22.13
N HIS A 427 43.95 11.44 -22.24
CA HIS A 427 44.45 10.24 -22.93
C HIS A 427 43.33 9.28 -23.37
N PHE A 428 42.18 9.80 -23.76
CA PHE A 428 41.15 9.00 -24.45
C PHE A 428 40.51 9.71 -25.64
N PHE A 429 41.19 10.67 -26.26
CA PHE A 429 40.88 11.08 -27.63
C PHE A 429 42.18 11.48 -28.32
N ASN A 430 42.73 10.55 -29.12
CA ASN A 430 43.70 10.88 -30.15
C ASN A 430 43.06 10.55 -31.50
N HIS A 431 43.26 11.45 -32.45
CA HIS A 431 42.60 11.57 -33.74
C HIS A 431 42.54 10.28 -34.57
N ASN A 432 41.31 9.88 -34.92
CA ASN A 432 40.81 9.65 -36.29
C ASN A 432 39.59 8.73 -36.21
N ASP A 433 38.40 9.30 -35.96
CA ASP A 433 37.24 8.81 -36.68
C ASP A 433 36.13 9.87 -36.70
N THR A 434 35.62 10.10 -37.89
CA THR A 434 34.54 11.02 -38.22
C THR A 434 33.21 10.45 -37.72
N SER A 435 32.69 10.96 -36.61
CA SER A 435 31.29 10.73 -36.22
C SER A 435 30.68 11.95 -35.52
N ALA A 436 30.94 13.13 -36.07
CA ALA A 436 30.17 14.36 -35.83
C ALA A 436 29.03 14.48 -36.86
N GLU A 437 28.24 13.43 -36.97
CA GLU A 437 26.92 13.40 -37.64
C GLU A 437 26.10 12.35 -36.89
N LYS A 438 25.40 12.78 -35.82
CA LYS A 438 24.28 12.06 -35.19
C LYS A 438 23.65 12.92 -34.09
N VAL A 439 23.24 14.11 -34.50
CA VAL A 439 22.20 14.89 -33.82
C VAL A 439 21.15 15.21 -34.88
N ILE A 440 20.08 14.40 -34.90
CA ILE A 440 18.71 14.71 -35.39
C ILE A 440 18.60 14.98 -36.91
N PRO A 441 17.78 14.20 -37.67
CA PRO A 441 16.34 14.30 -37.50
C PRO A 441 15.55 12.98 -37.41
N LEU A 442 14.70 12.98 -36.40
CA LEU A 442 13.54 12.11 -36.17
C LEU A 442 12.40 12.42 -37.17
N VAL A 443 12.74 12.69 -38.43
CA VAL A 443 11.80 13.12 -39.50
C VAL A 443 11.74 12.12 -40.66
N LEU A 444 12.66 11.14 -40.74
CA LEU A 444 12.67 10.15 -41.84
C LEU A 444 12.13 8.75 -41.46
N VAL A 445 11.55 8.59 -40.27
CA VAL A 445 10.78 7.38 -39.91
C VAL A 445 9.26 7.63 -40.01
N TYR A 446 8.85 8.87 -40.32
CA TYR A 446 7.44 9.23 -40.47
C TYR A 446 6.86 8.82 -41.84
N ASP A 447 7.65 8.89 -42.92
CA ASP A 447 7.12 8.60 -44.26
C ASP A 447 6.98 7.10 -44.57
N GLU A 448 7.88 6.24 -44.09
CA GLU A 448 7.73 4.78 -44.23
C GLU A 448 6.65 4.19 -43.31
N PHE A 449 6.35 4.85 -42.18
CA PHE A 449 5.27 4.45 -41.27
C PHE A 449 3.91 4.96 -41.76
N ALA A 450 3.84 6.15 -42.37
CA ALA A 450 2.63 6.68 -43.01
C ALA A 450 2.24 5.88 -44.27
N ALA A 451 3.23 5.43 -45.07
CA ALA A 451 2.98 4.56 -46.23
C ALA A 451 2.58 3.12 -45.87
N LYS A 452 2.92 2.64 -44.67
CA LYS A 452 2.43 1.37 -44.11
C LYS A 452 1.08 1.49 -43.39
N LEU A 453 0.68 2.71 -43.02
CA LEU A 453 -0.60 2.97 -42.38
C LEU A 453 -1.72 3.16 -43.41
N SER A 454 -1.42 3.67 -44.61
CA SER A 454 -2.41 3.72 -45.71
C SER A 454 -2.74 2.35 -46.29
N SER A 455 -1.81 1.38 -46.25
CA SER A 455 -2.07 0.01 -46.71
C SER A 455 -2.76 -0.89 -45.68
N PHE A 456 -3.04 -0.38 -44.47
CA PHE A 456 -3.82 -1.07 -43.43
C PHE A 456 -5.25 -0.52 -43.30
N LEU A 457 -5.59 0.58 -44.00
CA LEU A 457 -6.88 1.26 -43.91
C LEU A 457 -7.84 0.99 -45.07
N ASP A 458 -7.45 0.16 -46.04
CA ASP A 458 -8.32 -0.32 -47.11
C ASP A 458 -8.63 -1.81 -46.90
N HIS A 459 -9.42 -2.12 -45.87
CA HIS A 459 -10.24 -3.32 -45.91
C HIS A 459 -11.67 -2.92 -46.33
N PRO A 460 -12.18 -3.48 -47.44
CA PRO A 460 -13.52 -3.15 -47.89
C PRO A 460 -14.54 -3.56 -46.82
N ILE A 461 -15.51 -2.68 -46.59
CA ILE A 461 -16.69 -2.94 -45.79
C ILE A 461 -17.39 -4.15 -46.39
N ASP A 462 -17.35 -5.28 -45.68
CA ASP A 462 -18.37 -6.29 -45.90
C ASP A 462 -19.65 -5.77 -45.23
N SER A 463 -20.53 -5.18 -46.04
CA SER A 463 -21.85 -4.67 -45.65
C SER A 463 -22.83 -5.79 -45.26
N THR A 464 -22.30 -6.97 -44.93
CA THR A 464 -23.04 -8.14 -44.45
C THR A 464 -22.49 -8.72 -43.15
N LEU A 465 -21.81 -7.93 -42.31
CA LEU A 465 -21.40 -8.39 -40.97
C LEU A 465 -22.62 -8.72 -40.10
N GLN A 466 -23.11 -9.95 -40.21
CA GLN A 466 -24.18 -10.47 -39.38
C GLN A 466 -23.63 -10.66 -37.98
N ILE A 467 -23.99 -9.75 -37.07
CA ILE A 467 -23.67 -9.90 -35.66
C ILE A 467 -24.39 -11.18 -35.19
N PRO A 468 -23.65 -12.23 -34.76
CA PRO A 468 -24.24 -13.52 -34.39
C PRO A 468 -24.88 -13.49 -32.98
N PHE A 469 -24.99 -12.30 -32.40
CA PHE A 469 -25.48 -12.05 -31.06
C PHE A 469 -26.88 -11.43 -31.10
N VAL A 470 -27.66 -11.71 -30.05
CA VAL A 470 -28.99 -11.13 -29.88
C VAL A 470 -28.87 -9.61 -29.77
N ARG A 471 -29.67 -8.88 -30.56
CA ARG A 471 -29.71 -7.41 -30.55
C ARG A 471 -30.83 -6.92 -29.64
N CYS A 472 -30.57 -5.85 -28.88
CA CYS A 472 -31.53 -5.24 -27.97
C CYS A 472 -31.76 -3.78 -28.36
N HIS A 473 -33.02 -3.39 -28.58
CA HIS A 473 -33.34 -2.03 -29.02
C HIS A 473 -33.58 -1.10 -27.82
N ARG A 474 -32.90 0.05 -27.76
CA ARG A 474 -32.95 1.02 -26.65
C ARG A 474 -34.37 1.47 -26.27
N ARG A 475 -35.31 1.45 -27.22
CA ARG A 475 -36.71 1.87 -27.01
C ARG A 475 -37.65 0.76 -26.53
N GLN A 476 -37.19 -0.48 -26.42
CA GLN A 476 -38.05 -1.59 -25.97
C GLN A 476 -38.23 -1.56 -24.45
N SER A 477 -39.42 -1.90 -23.97
CA SER A 477 -39.78 -1.81 -22.55
C SER A 477 -38.96 -2.72 -21.63
N ASP A 478 -38.36 -3.78 -22.19
CA ASP A 478 -37.55 -4.77 -21.50
C ASP A 478 -36.05 -4.68 -21.85
N PHE A 479 -35.59 -3.50 -22.29
CA PHE A 479 -34.22 -3.27 -22.78
C PHE A 479 -33.12 -3.89 -21.91
N ASN A 480 -33.09 -3.58 -20.60
CA ASN A 480 -32.07 -4.10 -19.68
C ASN A 480 -32.17 -5.63 -19.52
N THR A 481 -33.38 -6.19 -19.54
CA THR A 481 -33.58 -7.65 -19.45
C THR A 481 -33.07 -8.34 -20.72
N CYS A 482 -33.33 -7.75 -21.89
CA CYS A 482 -32.76 -8.21 -23.14
C CYS A 482 -31.23 -8.17 -23.09
N LEU A 483 -30.61 -7.10 -22.60
CA LEU A 483 -29.15 -6.97 -22.53
C LEU A 483 -28.51 -8.08 -21.67
N VAL A 484 -29.11 -8.40 -20.53
CA VAL A 484 -28.67 -9.51 -19.67
C VAL A 484 -28.68 -10.84 -20.44
N ILE A 485 -29.78 -11.13 -21.15
CA ILE A 485 -29.93 -12.38 -21.93
C ILE A 485 -28.96 -12.39 -23.11
N ALA A 486 -28.85 -11.28 -23.84
CA ALA A 486 -28.00 -11.14 -25.01
C ALA A 486 -26.51 -11.31 -24.65
N ALA A 487 -26.06 -10.68 -23.57
CA ALA A 487 -24.69 -10.81 -23.09
C ALA A 487 -24.36 -12.24 -22.64
N GLU A 488 -25.29 -12.90 -21.94
CA GLU A 488 -25.12 -14.29 -21.52
C GLU A 488 -25.00 -15.24 -22.72
N VAL A 489 -25.88 -15.07 -23.73
CA VAL A 489 -25.83 -15.86 -24.97
C VAL A 489 -24.54 -15.56 -25.75
N ALA A 490 -24.12 -14.30 -25.85
CA ALA A 490 -22.92 -13.92 -26.56
C ALA A 490 -21.66 -14.54 -25.94
N VAL A 491 -21.48 -14.40 -24.62
CA VAL A 491 -20.33 -14.97 -23.91
C VAL A 491 -20.29 -16.50 -24.01
N ARG A 492 -21.44 -17.18 -24.01
CA ARG A 492 -21.51 -18.65 -24.24
C ARG A 492 -21.03 -19.08 -25.62
N GLN A 493 -21.20 -18.24 -26.63
CA GLN A 493 -20.72 -18.52 -27.98
C GLN A 493 -19.21 -18.31 -28.13
N LEU A 494 -18.55 -17.60 -27.20
CA LEU A 494 -17.11 -17.36 -27.21
C LEU A 494 -16.29 -18.59 -26.76
N ASN A 495 -16.74 -19.81 -27.08
CA ASN A 495 -15.94 -21.02 -27.03
C ASN A 495 -14.98 -21.16 -28.23
N ARG A 496 -15.05 -20.22 -29.16
CA ARG A 496 -14.20 -20.03 -30.32
C ARG A 496 -13.99 -18.52 -30.55
N PRO A 497 -12.89 -18.10 -31.20
CA PRO A 497 -12.70 -16.70 -31.55
C PRO A 497 -13.67 -16.25 -32.65
N PHE A 498 -14.08 -14.98 -32.61
CA PHE A 498 -14.78 -14.28 -33.69
C PHE A 498 -13.86 -13.19 -34.22
N SER A 499 -13.01 -13.57 -35.18
CA SER A 499 -11.94 -12.70 -35.68
C SER A 499 -12.46 -11.44 -36.36
N GLU A 500 -13.63 -11.49 -37.01
CA GLU A 500 -14.22 -10.30 -37.65
C GLU A 500 -14.62 -9.22 -36.61
N LEU A 501 -14.93 -9.64 -35.38
CA LEU A 501 -15.34 -8.77 -34.28
C LEU A 501 -14.20 -8.49 -33.29
N GLY A 502 -12.99 -8.99 -33.55
CA GLY A 502 -11.84 -8.83 -32.66
C GLY A 502 -12.01 -9.51 -31.28
N LEU A 503 -12.92 -10.47 -31.18
CA LEU A 503 -13.23 -11.19 -29.94
C LEU A 503 -12.43 -12.52 -29.86
N PRO A 504 -11.61 -12.72 -28.81
CA PRO A 504 -10.89 -13.98 -28.62
C PRO A 504 -11.82 -15.10 -28.12
N SER A 505 -11.33 -16.34 -28.10
CA SER A 505 -11.96 -17.40 -27.32
C SER A 505 -11.86 -17.07 -25.83
N LEU A 506 -12.91 -17.37 -25.08
CA LEU A 506 -12.94 -17.35 -23.62
C LEU A 506 -12.83 -18.75 -23.00
N GLU A 507 -12.69 -19.78 -23.85
CA GLU A 507 -12.58 -21.19 -23.45
C GLU A 507 -11.45 -21.86 -24.25
N PRO A 508 -10.19 -21.86 -23.78
CA PRO A 508 -9.69 -21.10 -22.63
C PRO A 508 -9.32 -19.63 -22.99
N VAL A 509 -9.29 -18.75 -21.98
CA VAL A 509 -8.53 -17.49 -22.07
C VAL A 509 -7.07 -17.78 -21.76
N GLU A 510 -6.18 -17.49 -22.70
CA GLU A 510 -4.74 -17.73 -22.53
C GLU A 510 -3.98 -16.44 -22.21
N ILE A 511 -3.16 -16.47 -21.14
CA ILE A 511 -2.26 -15.39 -20.76
C ILE A 511 -0.82 -15.94 -20.72
N PRO A 512 0.09 -15.47 -21.60
CA PRO A 512 1.43 -16.05 -21.74
C PRO A 512 2.25 -16.03 -20.46
N SER A 513 2.18 -14.93 -19.72
CA SER A 513 2.82 -14.81 -18.43
C SER A 513 2.18 -13.71 -17.60
N LEU A 514 2.16 -13.90 -16.29
CA LEU A 514 1.72 -12.92 -15.33
C LEU A 514 2.73 -12.81 -14.20
N LYS A 515 3.04 -11.57 -13.81
CA LYS A 515 3.86 -11.29 -12.63
C LYS A 515 3.02 -10.51 -11.65
N VAL A 516 2.75 -11.12 -10.50
CA VAL A 516 2.06 -10.47 -9.40
C VAL A 516 3.09 -10.17 -8.33
N ALA A 517 3.33 -8.88 -8.07
CA ALA A 517 4.24 -8.46 -7.01
C ALA A 517 3.77 -9.02 -5.66
N ALA A 518 4.70 -9.26 -4.73
CA ALA A 518 4.39 -9.71 -3.38
C ALA A 518 3.32 -8.83 -2.71
N GLY A 519 2.38 -9.46 -2.00
CA GLY A 519 1.42 -8.80 -1.11
C GLY A 519 1.94 -8.79 0.34
N ASN A 520 1.10 -8.39 1.30
CA ASN A 520 1.45 -8.39 2.72
C ASN A 520 1.44 -9.82 3.31
N THR A 521 0.56 -10.68 2.82
CA THR A 521 0.42 -12.09 3.22
C THR A 521 1.22 -13.01 2.31
N VAL A 522 1.23 -12.74 1.00
CA VAL A 522 2.08 -13.47 0.03
C VAL A 522 3.40 -12.72 -0.17
N GLY A 523 4.36 -12.99 0.70
CA GLY A 523 5.64 -12.27 0.80
C GLY A 523 6.65 -12.47 -0.34
N PHE A 524 6.29 -13.19 -1.40
CA PHE A 524 7.16 -13.46 -2.55
C PHE A 524 6.51 -13.05 -3.87
N GLU A 525 7.34 -12.74 -4.87
CA GLU A 525 6.87 -12.43 -6.22
C GLU A 525 6.32 -13.70 -6.89
N GLN A 526 5.06 -13.63 -7.35
CA GLN A 526 4.40 -14.74 -8.02
C GLN A 526 4.63 -14.60 -9.52
N LYS A 527 5.34 -15.56 -10.10
CA LYS A 527 5.56 -15.65 -11.55
C LYS A 527 4.77 -16.81 -12.09
N TYR A 528 3.81 -16.51 -12.95
CA TYR A 528 2.99 -17.47 -13.66
C TYR A 528 3.30 -17.42 -15.15
N LYS A 529 3.23 -18.58 -15.80
CA LYS A 529 3.39 -18.75 -17.25
C LYS A 529 2.33 -19.72 -17.76
N ASN A 530 2.09 -19.67 -19.07
CA ASN A 530 1.19 -20.59 -19.76
C ASN A 530 -0.19 -20.67 -19.09
N ILE A 531 -0.70 -19.52 -18.66
CA ILE A 531 -1.92 -19.44 -17.86
C ILE A 531 -3.11 -19.66 -18.78
N LYS A 532 -4.01 -20.55 -18.38
CA LYS A 532 -5.25 -20.87 -19.08
C LYS A 532 -6.40 -20.76 -18.10
N PHE A 533 -7.37 -19.91 -18.41
CA PHE A 533 -8.63 -19.86 -17.68
C PHE A 533 -9.70 -20.59 -18.46
N THR A 534 -10.44 -21.46 -17.77
CA THR A 534 -11.58 -22.21 -18.30
C THR A 534 -12.81 -21.97 -17.45
N GLY A 535 -14.00 -22.08 -18.04
CA GLY A 535 -15.28 -21.92 -17.36
C GLY A 535 -15.96 -20.55 -17.53
N PHE A 536 -15.33 -19.59 -18.23
CA PHE A 536 -15.93 -18.28 -18.49
C PHE A 536 -17.19 -18.36 -19.37
N THR A 537 -17.32 -19.40 -20.19
CA THR A 537 -18.53 -19.62 -21.02
C THR A 537 -19.76 -19.99 -20.18
N ASN A 538 -19.60 -20.45 -18.93
CA ASN A 538 -20.70 -20.80 -18.03
C ASN A 538 -21.28 -19.60 -17.25
N VAL A 539 -21.09 -18.38 -17.75
CA VAL A 539 -21.53 -17.15 -17.11
C VAL A 539 -23.04 -17.09 -16.87
N LYS A 540 -23.42 -16.38 -15.81
CA LYS A 540 -24.78 -15.91 -15.52
C LYS A 540 -24.73 -14.41 -15.27
N PHE A 541 -25.46 -13.63 -16.06
CA PHE A 541 -25.57 -12.20 -15.84
C PHE A 541 -26.72 -11.90 -14.88
N THR A 542 -26.50 -10.99 -13.92
CA THR A 542 -27.55 -10.53 -12.98
C THR A 542 -27.95 -9.09 -13.24
N ARG A 543 -27.07 -8.30 -13.86
CA ARG A 543 -27.32 -6.89 -14.20
C ARG A 543 -26.54 -6.51 -15.46
N PHE A 544 -27.19 -5.77 -16.35
CA PHE A 544 -26.56 -5.09 -17.48
C PHE A 544 -27.37 -3.82 -17.74
N GLU A 545 -26.77 -2.67 -17.46
CA GLU A 545 -27.38 -1.36 -17.65
C GLU A 545 -26.46 -0.45 -18.45
N VAL A 546 -27.05 0.32 -19.36
CA VAL A 546 -26.36 1.31 -20.18
C VAL A 546 -27.02 2.67 -19.93
N ASP A 547 -26.28 3.59 -19.33
CA ASP A 547 -26.66 4.99 -19.23
C ASP A 547 -26.04 5.73 -20.41
N PHE A 548 -26.85 6.06 -21.40
CA PHE A 548 -26.41 6.75 -22.62
C PHE A 548 -26.13 8.24 -22.37
N ASP A 549 -26.76 8.86 -21.37
CA ASP A 549 -26.60 10.28 -21.07
C ASP A 549 -25.31 10.51 -20.27
N GLN A 550 -25.08 9.69 -19.25
CA GLN A 550 -23.85 9.68 -18.46
C GLN A 550 -22.69 8.93 -19.14
N LYS A 551 -23.00 8.20 -20.23
CA LYS A 551 -22.05 7.38 -20.99
C LYS A 551 -21.37 6.35 -20.09
N GLN A 552 -22.17 5.58 -19.37
CA GLN A 552 -21.72 4.55 -18.44
C GLN A 552 -22.33 3.18 -18.76
N ILE A 553 -21.56 2.12 -18.54
CA ILE A 553 -22.04 0.74 -18.57
C ILE A 553 -21.76 0.08 -17.23
N GLU A 554 -22.80 -0.49 -16.62
CA GLU A 554 -22.69 -1.32 -15.42
C GLU A 554 -23.11 -2.76 -15.73
N MET A 555 -22.27 -3.73 -15.37
CA MET A 555 -22.54 -5.15 -15.59
C MET A 555 -22.12 -5.99 -14.39
N ASP A 556 -23.04 -6.83 -13.93
CA ASP A 556 -22.78 -7.80 -12.87
C ASP A 556 -22.95 -9.21 -13.43
N CYS A 557 -21.92 -10.03 -13.30
CA CYS A 557 -21.98 -11.42 -13.73
C CYS A 557 -21.30 -12.36 -12.74
N MET A 558 -21.72 -13.63 -12.78
CA MET A 558 -21.23 -14.69 -11.94
C MET A 558 -20.88 -15.91 -12.79
N PHE A 559 -19.72 -16.50 -12.50
CA PHE A 559 -19.23 -17.72 -13.08
C PHE A 559 -19.30 -18.82 -12.01
N PRO A 560 -20.08 -19.90 -12.22
CA PRO A 560 -20.25 -20.95 -11.22
C PRO A 560 -18.93 -21.58 -10.78
N GLU A 561 -18.05 -21.84 -11.73
CA GLU A 561 -16.70 -22.33 -11.51
C GLU A 561 -15.78 -21.81 -12.60
N VAL A 562 -14.63 -21.25 -12.22
CA VAL A 562 -13.55 -20.86 -13.12
C VAL A 562 -12.28 -21.57 -12.68
N VAL A 563 -11.62 -22.26 -13.60
CA VAL A 563 -10.35 -22.95 -13.32
C VAL A 563 -9.23 -22.23 -14.03
N MET A 564 -8.24 -21.82 -13.25
CA MET A 564 -6.98 -21.24 -13.70
C MET A 564 -5.90 -22.31 -13.61
N ASP A 565 -5.45 -22.76 -14.76
CA ASP A 565 -4.37 -23.72 -14.97
C ASP A 565 -3.10 -22.96 -15.38
N PHE A 566 -1.95 -23.25 -14.77
CA PHE A 566 -0.73 -22.47 -15.02
C PHE A 566 0.55 -23.20 -14.60
N ASP A 567 1.65 -22.77 -15.19
CA ASP A 567 2.99 -23.05 -14.66
C ASP A 567 3.41 -21.91 -13.73
N TYR A 568 4.03 -22.24 -12.60
CA TYR A 568 4.50 -21.26 -11.65
C TYR A 568 5.97 -21.47 -11.31
N LYS A 569 6.62 -20.35 -10.97
CA LYS A 569 7.92 -20.34 -10.30
C LYS A 569 7.84 -19.42 -9.10
N PHE A 570 7.85 -20.03 -7.92
CA PHE A 570 7.97 -19.34 -6.65
C PHE A 570 9.43 -19.36 -6.21
N ASP A 571 9.93 -18.17 -5.92
CA ASP A 571 11.29 -17.93 -5.50
C ASP A 571 11.22 -16.91 -4.36
N GLY A 572 11.52 -17.34 -3.14
CA GLY A 572 11.39 -16.52 -1.95
C GLY A 572 11.84 -17.22 -0.67
N LYS A 573 11.60 -16.57 0.47
CA LYS A 573 11.87 -17.11 1.79
C LYS A 573 10.61 -17.03 2.65
N ILE A 574 10.29 -18.13 3.33
CA ILE A 574 9.32 -18.12 4.43
C ILE A 574 10.15 -18.35 5.71
N LEU A 575 10.20 -17.34 6.58
CA LEU A 575 11.09 -17.30 7.75
C LEU A 575 12.57 -17.42 7.36
N THR A 576 13.23 -18.53 7.73
CA THR A 576 14.66 -18.80 7.51
C THR A 576 14.93 -19.88 6.46
N ARG A 577 13.90 -20.46 5.83
CA ARG A 577 14.03 -21.51 4.82
C ARG A 577 13.72 -20.96 3.43
N ASP A 578 14.51 -21.38 2.45
CA ASP A 578 14.26 -21.09 1.05
C ASP A 578 12.94 -21.74 0.64
N PHE A 579 11.95 -20.91 0.31
CA PHE A 579 10.70 -21.31 -0.29
C PHE A 579 10.89 -21.23 -1.80
N PHE A 580 11.29 -22.36 -2.38
CA PHE A 580 11.40 -22.50 -3.83
C PHE A 580 10.45 -23.60 -4.29
N GLY A 581 9.72 -23.33 -5.37
CA GLY A 581 8.83 -24.27 -6.01
C GLY A 581 8.65 -23.88 -7.46
N GLU A 582 8.94 -24.80 -8.37
CA GLU A 582 8.68 -24.60 -9.79
C GLU A 582 7.91 -25.81 -10.29
N GLY A 583 6.71 -25.57 -10.78
CA GLY A 583 5.81 -26.66 -11.13
C GLY A 583 4.49 -26.18 -11.68
N HIS A 584 3.58 -27.12 -11.80
CA HIS A 584 2.24 -26.88 -12.29
C HIS A 584 1.30 -26.54 -11.12
N GLY A 585 0.40 -25.59 -11.33
CA GLY A 585 -0.58 -25.18 -10.34
C GLY A 585 -1.97 -25.05 -10.95
N VAL A 586 -2.98 -25.35 -10.13
CA VAL A 586 -4.38 -25.18 -10.48
C VAL A 586 -5.06 -24.37 -9.39
N ILE A 587 -5.81 -23.34 -9.78
CA ILE A 587 -6.67 -22.57 -8.88
C ILE A 587 -8.11 -22.64 -9.39
N THR A 588 -9.03 -23.09 -8.54
CA THR A 588 -10.46 -23.14 -8.82
C THR A 588 -11.18 -22.06 -8.02
N PHE A 589 -11.86 -21.16 -8.72
CA PHE A 589 -12.74 -20.15 -8.15
C PHE A 589 -14.18 -20.65 -8.23
N VAL A 590 -14.86 -20.76 -7.08
CA VAL A 590 -16.26 -21.17 -6.99
C VAL A 590 -17.13 -19.93 -6.77
N GLU A 591 -18.15 -19.78 -7.62
CA GLU A 591 -19.04 -18.61 -7.69
C GLU A 591 -18.24 -17.29 -7.78
N LEU A 592 -17.38 -17.18 -8.79
CA LEU A 592 -16.62 -15.96 -9.07
C LEU A 592 -17.57 -14.89 -9.62
N LYS A 593 -17.64 -13.73 -8.98
CA LYS A 593 -18.51 -12.60 -9.35
C LYS A 593 -17.68 -11.41 -9.79
N PHE A 594 -18.03 -10.85 -10.93
CA PHE A 594 -17.46 -9.61 -11.44
C PHE A 594 -18.54 -8.51 -11.41
N PHE A 595 -18.15 -7.34 -10.91
CA PHE A 595 -18.95 -6.12 -10.97
C PHE A 595 -18.16 -5.10 -11.79
N PHE A 596 -18.60 -4.85 -13.01
CA PHE A 596 -18.00 -3.88 -13.93
C PHE A 596 -18.74 -2.56 -13.88
N ASN A 597 -17.99 -1.48 -13.83
CA ASN A 597 -18.45 -0.13 -14.14
C ASN A 597 -17.45 0.49 -15.13
N PHE A 598 -17.93 0.88 -16.31
CA PHE A 598 -17.15 1.47 -17.39
C PHE A 598 -17.64 2.87 -17.70
N ASP A 599 -16.70 3.82 -17.74
CA ASP A 599 -16.94 5.14 -18.29
C ASP A 599 -16.58 5.15 -19.77
N LEU A 600 -17.48 5.67 -20.60
CA LEU A 600 -17.37 5.67 -22.04
C LEU A 600 -17.17 7.09 -22.58
N VAL A 601 -16.48 7.15 -23.72
CA VAL A 601 -16.54 8.29 -24.64
C VAL A 601 -17.18 7.83 -25.94
N GLU A 602 -17.93 8.73 -26.55
CA GLU A 602 -18.49 8.53 -27.87
C GLU A 602 -17.62 9.26 -28.89
N TYR A 603 -17.39 8.62 -30.04
CA TYR A 603 -16.69 9.21 -31.16
C TYR A 603 -17.34 8.78 -32.47
N GLU A 604 -17.20 9.61 -33.50
CA GLU A 604 -17.79 9.37 -34.80
C GLU A 604 -16.74 8.89 -35.81
N ARG A 605 -17.09 7.89 -36.62
CA ARG A 605 -16.25 7.38 -37.71
C ARG A 605 -17.13 7.04 -38.90
N GLN A 606 -16.89 7.71 -40.03
CA GLN A 606 -17.63 7.51 -41.30
C GLN A 606 -19.16 7.66 -41.15
N GLY A 607 -19.62 8.62 -40.32
CA GLY A 607 -21.06 8.90 -40.13
C GLY A 607 -21.77 7.99 -39.13
N LEU A 608 -21.05 7.11 -38.43
CA LEU A 608 -21.57 6.23 -37.38
C LEU A 608 -20.91 6.56 -36.04
N SER A 609 -21.69 6.56 -34.96
CA SER A 609 -21.19 6.74 -33.59
C SER A 609 -20.74 5.41 -32.99
N TYR A 610 -19.63 5.44 -32.24
CA TYR A 610 -19.03 4.30 -31.56
C TYR A 610 -18.71 4.66 -30.10
N PHE A 611 -18.69 3.65 -29.24
CA PHE A 611 -18.21 3.80 -27.87
C PHE A 611 -16.74 3.38 -27.73
N SER A 612 -16.03 4.03 -26.82
CA SER A 612 -14.74 3.57 -26.31
C SER A 612 -14.70 3.74 -24.80
N ILE A 613 -14.24 2.71 -24.09
CA ILE A 613 -14.04 2.75 -22.65
C ILE A 613 -12.81 3.61 -22.35
N ILE A 614 -12.97 4.63 -21.51
CA ILE A 614 -11.92 5.56 -21.08
C ILE A 614 -11.49 5.36 -19.63
N ASP A 615 -12.40 4.92 -18.78
CA ASP A 615 -12.10 4.51 -17.42
C ASP A 615 -12.86 3.22 -17.06
N LYS A 616 -12.31 2.49 -16.10
CA LYS A 616 -12.84 1.18 -15.70
C LYS A 616 -12.70 0.96 -14.21
N LYS A 617 -13.70 0.29 -13.67
CA LYS A 617 -13.66 -0.27 -12.32
C LYS A 617 -14.20 -1.69 -12.38
N LEU A 618 -13.35 -2.65 -12.00
CA LEU A 618 -13.73 -4.04 -11.81
C LEU A 618 -13.64 -4.35 -10.33
N ILE A 619 -14.69 -4.93 -9.76
CA ILE A 619 -14.67 -5.51 -8.42
C ILE A 619 -14.83 -7.02 -8.52
N LEU A 620 -13.97 -7.77 -7.82
CA LEU A 620 -13.97 -9.22 -7.77
C LEU A 620 -14.53 -9.74 -6.44
N ALA A 621 -15.33 -10.80 -6.49
CA ALA A 621 -15.70 -11.58 -5.30
C ALA A 621 -15.77 -13.07 -5.64
N ALA A 622 -15.47 -13.94 -4.68
CA ALA A 622 -15.61 -15.39 -4.83
C ALA A 622 -16.14 -16.00 -3.54
N THR A 623 -16.88 -17.10 -3.63
CA THR A 623 -17.43 -17.79 -2.45
C THR A 623 -16.41 -18.77 -1.86
N VAL A 624 -15.64 -19.46 -2.71
CA VAL A 624 -14.52 -20.34 -2.31
C VAL A 624 -13.42 -20.26 -3.36
N ILE A 625 -12.16 -20.30 -2.92
CA ILE A 625 -11.01 -20.49 -3.79
C ILE A 625 -10.24 -21.72 -3.31
N LYS A 626 -10.00 -22.66 -4.22
CA LYS A 626 -9.17 -23.83 -3.99
C LYS A 626 -7.92 -23.70 -4.84
N SER A 627 -6.77 -23.98 -4.26
CA SER A 627 -5.46 -23.89 -4.89
C SER A 627 -4.70 -25.18 -4.65
N ASP A 628 -4.08 -25.69 -5.69
CA ASP A 628 -3.24 -26.87 -5.63
C ASP A 628 -1.95 -26.61 -6.42
N PHE A 629 -0.84 -26.51 -5.70
CA PHE A 629 0.48 -26.29 -6.26
C PHE A 629 1.29 -27.59 -6.18
N GLN A 630 1.81 -28.05 -7.32
CA GLN A 630 2.67 -29.23 -7.42
C GLN A 630 4.14 -28.86 -7.35
N ASN A 631 4.99 -29.79 -6.91
CA ASN A 631 6.45 -29.63 -6.85
C ASN A 631 6.95 -28.44 -5.99
N LEU A 632 6.28 -28.19 -4.87
CA LEU A 632 6.78 -27.26 -3.85
C LEU A 632 7.95 -27.89 -3.07
N PHE A 633 8.88 -27.05 -2.59
CA PHE A 633 9.99 -27.45 -1.71
C PHE A 633 10.87 -28.58 -2.27
N GLY A 634 11.11 -28.58 -3.59
CA GLY A 634 11.92 -29.63 -4.23
C GLY A 634 11.27 -31.02 -4.24
N GLY A 635 9.94 -31.11 -4.12
CA GLY A 635 9.18 -32.36 -4.22
C GLY A 635 8.80 -33.00 -2.88
N ASP A 636 9.02 -32.33 -1.75
CA ASP A 636 8.60 -32.82 -0.43
C ASP A 636 7.06 -32.85 -0.32
N GLN A 637 6.51 -34.06 -0.29
CA GLN A 637 5.07 -34.28 -0.29
C GLN A 637 4.38 -33.80 1.01
N GLU A 638 5.06 -33.86 2.15
CA GLU A 638 4.50 -33.45 3.44
C GLU A 638 4.40 -31.92 3.52
N MET A 639 5.47 -31.23 3.13
CA MET A 639 5.50 -29.76 3.07
C MET A 639 4.56 -29.23 1.99
N LYS A 640 4.48 -29.87 0.82
CA LYS A 640 3.49 -29.55 -0.22
C LYS A 640 2.06 -29.64 0.32
N ASN A 641 1.71 -30.76 0.95
CA ASN A 641 0.38 -30.97 1.51
C ASN A 641 0.08 -29.96 2.62
N SER A 642 1.07 -29.64 3.45
CA SER A 642 0.94 -28.62 4.49
C SER A 642 0.67 -27.24 3.90
N PHE A 643 1.41 -26.85 2.86
CA PHE A 643 1.25 -25.56 2.19
C PHE A 643 -0.09 -25.44 1.46
N ASN A 644 -0.49 -26.43 0.66
CA ASN A 644 -1.78 -26.40 -0.02
C ASN A 644 -2.94 -26.39 1.00
N ARG A 645 -2.83 -27.13 2.12
CA ARG A 645 -3.81 -27.02 3.22
C ARG A 645 -3.82 -25.63 3.84
N MET A 646 -2.67 -25.01 4.06
CA MET A 646 -2.57 -23.67 4.64
C MET A 646 -3.21 -22.62 3.73
N ILE A 647 -2.89 -22.60 2.43
CA ILE A 647 -3.48 -21.63 1.49
C ILE A 647 -4.99 -21.87 1.37
N ASN A 648 -5.42 -23.12 1.18
CA ASN A 648 -6.85 -23.44 1.07
C ASN A 648 -7.64 -23.13 2.34
N SER A 649 -7.04 -23.32 3.52
CA SER A 649 -7.70 -22.98 4.78
C SER A 649 -7.79 -21.46 4.98
N ASN A 650 -6.93 -20.68 4.34
CA ASN A 650 -6.82 -19.23 4.53
C ASN A 650 -7.06 -18.45 3.23
N TRP A 651 -7.77 -19.06 2.27
CA TRP A 651 -7.90 -18.55 0.90
C TRP A 651 -8.49 -17.13 0.85
N ARG A 652 -9.38 -16.77 1.78
CA ARG A 652 -9.99 -15.42 1.86
C ARG A 652 -8.94 -14.34 2.11
N MET A 653 -8.05 -14.59 3.07
CA MET A 653 -6.98 -13.65 3.42
C MET A 653 -5.98 -13.54 2.27
N VAL A 654 -5.59 -14.68 1.70
CA VAL A 654 -4.70 -14.72 0.54
C VAL A 654 -5.31 -13.98 -0.64
N PHE A 655 -6.58 -14.22 -0.96
CA PHE A 655 -7.29 -13.56 -2.04
C PHE A 655 -7.39 -12.05 -1.81
N HIS A 656 -7.83 -11.61 -0.63
CA HIS A 656 -7.98 -10.18 -0.31
C HIS A 656 -6.64 -9.42 -0.37
N ASP A 657 -5.52 -10.07 -0.05
CA ASP A 657 -4.18 -9.47 -0.09
C ASP A 657 -3.70 -9.14 -1.52
N VAL A 658 -4.19 -9.87 -2.51
CA VAL A 658 -3.79 -9.75 -3.93
C VAL A 658 -4.93 -9.33 -4.85
N LYS A 659 -6.16 -9.21 -4.32
CA LYS A 659 -7.41 -8.96 -5.05
C LYS A 659 -7.30 -7.72 -5.93
N ASP A 660 -6.91 -6.59 -5.39
CA ASP A 660 -6.82 -5.31 -6.12
C ASP A 660 -5.89 -5.41 -7.33
N LYS A 661 -4.82 -6.23 -7.25
CA LYS A 661 -3.91 -6.45 -8.38
C LYS A 661 -4.59 -7.25 -9.48
N TYR A 662 -5.33 -8.29 -9.12
CA TYR A 662 -6.12 -9.05 -10.07
C TYR A 662 -7.24 -8.21 -10.67
N GLU A 663 -7.90 -7.34 -9.90
CA GLU A 663 -8.89 -6.38 -10.40
C GLU A 663 -8.30 -5.47 -11.48
N ASP A 664 -7.11 -4.91 -11.25
CA ASP A 664 -6.43 -4.08 -12.25
C ASP A 664 -6.08 -4.89 -13.52
N ILE A 665 -5.47 -6.07 -13.35
CA ILE A 665 -5.04 -6.94 -14.47
C ILE A 665 -6.23 -7.40 -15.31
N PHE A 666 -7.26 -7.97 -14.69
CA PHE A 666 -8.43 -8.44 -15.40
C PHE A 666 -9.23 -7.28 -15.98
N GLY A 667 -9.28 -6.14 -15.28
CA GLY A 667 -9.83 -4.90 -15.82
C GLY A 667 -9.16 -4.53 -17.15
N ASP A 668 -7.82 -4.51 -17.20
CA ASP A 668 -7.08 -4.19 -18.42
C ASP A 668 -7.36 -5.19 -19.56
N VAL A 669 -7.38 -6.49 -19.24
CA VAL A 669 -7.65 -7.56 -20.21
C VAL A 669 -9.05 -7.41 -20.81
N PHE A 670 -10.08 -7.29 -19.95
CA PHE A 670 -11.47 -7.20 -20.42
C PHE A 670 -11.74 -5.89 -21.14
N THR A 671 -11.23 -4.75 -20.67
CA THR A 671 -11.35 -3.49 -21.41
C THR A 671 -10.70 -3.56 -22.79
N GLY A 672 -9.57 -4.26 -22.94
CA GLY A 672 -8.97 -4.52 -24.24
C GLY A 672 -9.86 -5.35 -25.16
N VAL A 673 -10.57 -6.34 -24.63
CA VAL A 673 -11.56 -7.14 -25.39
C VAL A 673 -12.77 -6.30 -25.77
N PHE A 674 -13.37 -5.59 -24.82
CA PHE A 674 -14.54 -4.74 -25.06
C PHE A 674 -14.25 -3.62 -26.06
N ASN A 675 -13.12 -2.91 -25.93
CA ASN A 675 -12.79 -1.83 -26.87
C ASN A 675 -12.52 -2.36 -28.29
N ARG A 676 -11.97 -3.58 -28.46
CA ARG A 676 -11.87 -4.18 -29.79
C ARG A 676 -13.26 -4.37 -30.41
N PHE A 677 -14.19 -4.95 -29.66
CA PHE A 677 -15.57 -5.15 -30.10
C PHE A 677 -16.31 -3.83 -30.39
N LEU A 678 -16.30 -2.89 -29.44
CA LEU A 678 -16.95 -1.58 -29.56
C LEU A 678 -16.36 -0.70 -30.67
N SER A 679 -15.13 -0.99 -31.13
CA SER A 679 -14.53 -0.31 -32.27
C SER A 679 -14.95 -0.88 -33.63
N GLN A 680 -15.56 -2.07 -33.66
CA GLN A 680 -16.04 -2.71 -34.88
C GLN A 680 -17.56 -2.57 -35.06
N VAL A 681 -18.31 -2.40 -33.98
CA VAL A 681 -19.76 -2.32 -34.00
C VAL A 681 -20.22 -0.95 -33.49
N SER A 682 -21.00 -0.23 -34.30
CA SER A 682 -21.54 1.08 -33.95
C SER A 682 -22.62 1.01 -32.86
N ILE A 683 -22.90 2.15 -32.23
CA ILE A 683 -23.92 2.27 -31.19
C ILE A 683 -25.31 1.89 -31.74
N SER A 684 -25.64 2.35 -32.95
CA SER A 684 -26.90 2.03 -33.60
C SER A 684 -27.01 0.54 -33.91
N GLU A 685 -25.94 -0.11 -34.36
CA GLU A 685 -25.91 -1.56 -34.59
C GLU A 685 -26.09 -2.35 -33.29
N LEU A 686 -25.50 -1.93 -32.18
CA LEU A 686 -25.63 -2.59 -30.87
C LEU A 686 -27.01 -2.39 -30.22
N PHE A 687 -27.50 -1.15 -30.21
CA PHE A 687 -28.63 -0.73 -29.38
C PHE A 687 -29.84 -0.25 -30.18
N GLY A 688 -29.81 -0.29 -31.51
CA GLY A 688 -30.83 0.32 -32.36
C GLY A 688 -30.63 1.82 -32.53
N ASP A 689 -31.26 2.39 -33.57
CA ASP A 689 -31.22 3.84 -33.83
C ASP A 689 -31.97 4.61 -32.73
N GLU A 690 -31.56 5.88 -32.53
CA GLU A 690 -32.15 6.78 -31.54
C GLU A 690 -33.65 6.97 -31.65
#